data_AF-A0A1N7RGA2-F1
#
_entry.id   AF-A0A1N7RGA2-F1
#
_cell.length_a   1.000
_cell.length_b   1.000
_cell.length_c   1.000
_cell.angle_alpha   90.00
_cell.angle_beta   90.00
_cell.angle_gamma   90.00
#
_symmetry.space_group_name_H-M   'P 1'
#
loop_
_entity.id
_entity.type
_entity.pdbx_description
1 polymer ?
#
loop_
_entity_poly.entity_id
_entity_poly.type
_entity_poly.pdbx_seq_one_letter_code
_entity_poly.pdbx_strand_id
1 'polypeptide(L)'
;MKRNCHLLIVLLALLALTPTLQAQHQEKRYQDTTTARRGVPWLDETIAEEHRLPMHATFYSYESEAKATKGNWRESENYLSLDGPWRFYYVNKPDELPAGFEKNSFNDTQWPLFPVPGNWELNGYGFPIYTTDGFEFRYLMKQLTPPAVPLSFDPTAVYRREVEIPANWNGKQVVLHIGAAKSNLSVWVNGAYVGYGEDSKLPSEFDITPYLHKGKNLVTLKVMRWCDGNYLEDQDMWRISGIERSCFLVARNPVHLYDVELQPELDAAYKDAILQVHCLLNQPPQQGMKAEIVLWKAGKQIAAITRAFDSARLHCALPVKAPLLWTAETPELYQVSISIRDAGGRLLETTTQQTGFRTIAIKDGMLLVNGQPILIKGVNRHETDPQTGHVISREAMIKDIQLMKQFNINAVRCSHYPNSETWLELCDEYGLYVIDEANIESHGMGYDITRTMANRPTWVTAHLLRVQRMMERDKNHPSIIIWSMGNEAGNGYNFYSCYLWMKQRDSSRPVQYERAVADYRRLTWEWNSDVINPMYTSPGAMVEYVKNNPQPVRPFVLVEYAHAMGNSLGNFTDYWKVIRNNKKHFQGGYIWDFVDQSFQRPNSKGDTVYTYGGDYEPEEAVTDWNFTAKGIFYANRTPYPHAWEMKKVYQDIHTRLSGTDSITIYNERFFTAIKGIALQWELVVDGKKVQSGEVKDWQVAPQQYVTLHLPYNKPTTGEAFLNLAYSTTTAQPLVPAGWVVATEQLPVQVAQPVMVVVQSAGTITRKELPGKLQFSGNKLTVAFDKATGKLCEYNSRGAALLDTAYAVTPNFWRAPTDNDYGAKTPVKLQAWKQATQQQVLSGITDTLRNGLAIVQASYQLPAVKATLHIRYEFNAAGKMLVQQWLEASADTSVKVAVMPRFGMHWILPKGFEYVHYYGRGPQENYADRNFAAQVGIYQQTVDAQYFPYVVPQETGNKTEVRWWHIINKQGRGLRVYSDSLLSISALHFFDSDLDNGAKRNQRHAANLVKREQTQLNIDGKQMGVGGIDSWGAMPLQQYLLPYGNYRYSYMIEPL
;
A
#
# COMPACT_ATOMS: atom_id res chain seq x y z
N MET A 1 -15.30 54.19 -33.98
CA MET A 1 -16.11 55.42 -34.19
C MET A 1 -17.57 55.00 -34.38
N LYS A 2 -18.46 55.54 -33.53
CA LYS A 2 -19.91 55.89 -33.70
C LYS A 2 -20.60 55.42 -35.00
N ARG A 3 -21.85 54.96 -35.08
CA ARG A 3 -23.08 55.13 -34.26
C ARG A 3 -24.25 54.39 -34.99
N ASN A 4 -25.19 53.82 -34.23
CA ASN A 4 -26.68 53.98 -34.26
C ASN A 4 -27.45 53.91 -35.61
N CYS A 5 -28.70 53.44 -35.78
CA CYS A 5 -29.89 53.10 -34.97
C CYS A 5 -30.87 52.37 -35.97
N HIS A 6 -31.62 51.30 -35.65
CA HIS A 6 -33.03 51.28 -35.17
C HIS A 6 -34.01 52.15 -36.00
N LEU A 7 -35.21 51.70 -36.47
CA LEU A 7 -36.33 51.18 -35.66
C LEU A 7 -37.61 50.85 -36.53
N LEU A 8 -38.40 49.81 -36.14
CA LEU A 8 -39.90 49.64 -36.15
C LEU A 8 -40.70 49.67 -37.51
N ILE A 9 -41.83 48.99 -37.81
CA ILE A 9 -43.07 48.42 -37.16
C ILE A 9 -43.72 47.47 -38.22
N VAL A 10 -44.12 46.20 -37.98
CA VAL A 10 -45.28 45.64 -37.24
C VAL A 10 -46.57 45.40 -38.10
N LEU A 11 -47.01 44.12 -38.13
CA LEU A 11 -48.38 43.56 -37.94
C LEU A 11 -49.06 42.71 -39.08
N LEU A 12 -49.24 41.40 -38.77
CA LEU A 12 -50.43 40.49 -38.94
C LEU A 12 -51.13 40.37 -40.33
N ALA A 13 -51.47 39.19 -40.91
CA ALA A 13 -52.09 37.99 -40.33
C ALA A 13 -52.15 36.76 -41.31
N LEU A 14 -52.00 35.54 -40.75
CA LEU A 14 -52.73 34.25 -40.99
C LEU A 14 -52.96 33.78 -42.45
N LEU A 15 -52.55 32.58 -42.93
CA LEU A 15 -52.74 31.20 -42.44
C LEU A 15 -51.92 30.22 -43.33
N ALA A 16 -51.26 29.22 -42.74
CA ALA A 16 -51.31 27.79 -43.13
C ALA A 16 -50.19 26.98 -42.44
N LEU A 17 -50.57 25.83 -41.90
CA LEU A 17 -49.82 24.96 -40.98
C LEU A 17 -48.83 24.02 -41.67
N THR A 18 -47.64 23.82 -41.08
CA THR A 18 -47.02 22.50 -40.79
C THR A 18 -45.78 22.70 -39.90
N PRO A 19 -45.44 21.76 -38.99
CA PRO A 19 -44.57 22.02 -37.85
C PRO A 19 -43.09 21.75 -38.14
N THR A 20 -42.24 22.73 -37.84
CA THR A 20 -40.80 22.54 -37.68
C THR A 20 -40.49 22.18 -36.23
N LEU A 21 -39.80 21.05 -36.01
CA LEU A 21 -39.14 20.73 -34.75
C LEU A 21 -38.07 21.79 -34.48
N GLN A 22 -38.38 22.75 -33.62
CA GLN A 22 -37.38 23.55 -32.93
C GLN A 22 -37.07 22.90 -31.59
N ALA A 23 -35.80 22.58 -31.39
CA ALA A 23 -35.22 22.15 -30.14
C ALA A 23 -35.56 23.15 -29.03
N GLN A 24 -36.46 22.76 -28.13
CA GLN A 24 -36.58 23.37 -26.82
C GLN A 24 -35.36 22.93 -25.99
N HIS A 25 -34.36 23.80 -25.92
CA HIS A 25 -33.48 23.85 -24.76
C HIS A 25 -34.35 24.20 -23.54
N GLN A 26 -34.86 23.18 -22.86
CA GLN A 26 -35.42 23.34 -21.53
C GLN A 26 -34.25 23.56 -20.56
N GLU A 27 -33.98 24.82 -20.24
CA GLU A 27 -33.28 25.18 -19.01
C GLU A 27 -34.11 24.68 -17.82
N LYS A 28 -33.82 23.48 -17.33
CA LYS A 28 -34.29 23.02 -16.01
C LYS A 28 -33.56 23.85 -14.95
N ARG A 29 -34.25 24.88 -14.45
CA ARG A 29 -33.87 25.60 -13.23
C ARG A 29 -33.76 24.62 -12.08
N TYR A 30 -32.54 24.33 -11.63
CA TYR A 30 -32.27 23.79 -10.30
C TYR A 30 -32.70 24.85 -9.27
N GLN A 31 -33.86 24.65 -8.64
CA GLN A 31 -34.18 25.38 -7.41
C GLN A 31 -33.43 24.72 -6.26
N ASP A 32 -32.34 25.36 -5.85
CA ASP A 32 -31.66 25.07 -4.60
C ASP A 32 -32.42 25.75 -3.46
N THR A 33 -33.28 25.01 -2.75
CA THR A 33 -33.97 25.49 -1.55
C THR A 33 -33.42 24.74 -0.34
N THR A 34 -32.38 25.29 0.25
CA THR A 34 -31.74 24.82 1.51
C THR A 34 -32.72 24.67 2.68
N THR A 35 -33.88 25.34 2.66
CA THR A 35 -34.94 25.23 3.68
C THR A 35 -35.76 23.94 3.61
N ALA A 36 -35.74 23.18 2.50
CA ALA A 36 -36.55 21.97 2.32
C ALA A 36 -35.89 20.68 2.85
N ARG A 37 -34.70 20.77 3.45
CA ARG A 37 -33.84 19.60 3.78
C ARG A 37 -33.66 19.32 5.28
N ARG A 38 -33.98 20.28 6.15
CA ARG A 38 -33.78 20.16 7.62
C ARG A 38 -34.71 19.11 8.21
N GLY A 39 -34.17 18.21 9.03
CA GLY A 39 -34.91 17.10 9.66
C GLY A 39 -35.07 15.84 8.79
N VAL A 40 -34.49 15.80 7.58
CA VAL A 40 -34.32 14.56 6.82
C VAL A 40 -32.94 14.01 7.16
N PRO A 41 -32.82 12.84 7.84
CA PRO A 41 -31.54 12.42 8.43
C PRO A 41 -30.35 12.44 7.46
N TRP A 42 -30.49 11.87 6.25
CA TRP A 42 -29.42 11.80 5.24
C TRP A 42 -29.12 13.11 4.49
N LEU A 43 -29.70 14.25 4.92
CA LEU A 43 -29.47 15.59 4.36
C LEU A 43 -29.27 16.65 5.46
N ASP A 44 -29.10 16.24 6.72
CA ASP A 44 -29.00 17.13 7.88
C ASP A 44 -27.83 16.69 8.76
N GLU A 45 -26.70 17.43 8.68
CA GLU A 45 -25.45 17.06 9.36
C GLU A 45 -25.52 17.01 10.88
N THR A 46 -26.63 17.49 11.45
CA THR A 46 -26.90 17.45 12.89
C THR A 46 -27.52 16.13 13.35
N ILE A 47 -27.91 15.24 12.42
CA ILE A 47 -28.60 13.97 12.65
C ILE A 47 -27.84 12.81 12.01
N ALA A 48 -26.80 12.31 12.67
CA ALA A 48 -26.03 11.15 12.18
C ALA A 48 -26.63 9.78 12.59
N GLU A 49 -27.61 9.77 13.50
CA GLU A 49 -28.27 8.54 13.98
C GLU A 49 -29.66 8.84 14.58
N GLU A 50 -30.55 7.85 14.51
CA GLU A 50 -31.84 7.83 15.20
C GLU A 50 -32.09 6.45 15.80
N HIS A 51 -32.37 6.39 17.11
CA HIS A 51 -32.67 5.16 17.86
C HIS A 51 -31.59 4.06 17.81
N ARG A 52 -30.37 4.39 17.37
CA ARG A 52 -29.22 3.48 17.42
C ARG A 52 -28.82 3.24 18.88
N LEU A 53 -28.51 2.00 19.23
CA LEU A 53 -28.01 1.68 20.56
C LEU A 53 -26.60 2.28 20.78
N PRO A 54 -26.29 2.77 21.98
CA PRO A 54 -24.94 3.24 22.32
C PRO A 54 -23.87 2.18 22.03
N MET A 55 -22.76 2.58 21.42
CA MET A 55 -21.66 1.65 21.13
C MET A 55 -21.06 1.08 22.42
N HIS A 56 -20.70 -0.19 22.38
CA HIS A 56 -20.03 -0.91 23.46
C HIS A 56 -18.84 -1.71 22.91
N ALA A 57 -17.99 -2.25 23.78
CA ALA A 57 -16.86 -3.07 23.36
C ALA A 57 -17.33 -4.31 22.61
N THR A 58 -16.54 -4.78 21.65
CA THR A 58 -16.83 -6.04 20.96
C THR A 58 -16.70 -7.23 21.92
N PHE A 59 -17.81 -7.88 22.23
CA PHE A 59 -17.84 -9.20 22.87
C PHE A 59 -19.09 -9.96 22.48
N TYR A 60 -19.06 -11.27 22.75
CA TYR A 60 -20.16 -12.15 22.44
C TYR A 60 -20.62 -12.89 23.68
N SER A 61 -21.94 -12.94 23.86
CA SER A 61 -22.57 -13.56 25.03
C SER A 61 -23.01 -14.98 24.72
N TYR A 62 -22.80 -15.86 25.69
CA TYR A 62 -23.11 -17.28 25.64
C TYR A 62 -24.06 -17.65 26.79
N GLU A 63 -24.92 -18.62 26.54
CA GLU A 63 -25.86 -19.22 27.50
C GLU A 63 -25.17 -20.19 28.47
N SER A 64 -23.92 -20.59 28.21
CA SER A 64 -23.17 -21.51 29.07
C SER A 64 -21.66 -21.27 29.00
N GLU A 65 -20.98 -21.54 30.12
CA GLU A 65 -19.52 -21.48 30.24
C GLU A 65 -18.84 -22.43 29.24
N ALA A 66 -19.39 -23.64 29.05
CA ALA A 66 -18.85 -24.61 28.11
C ALA A 66 -18.82 -24.09 26.66
N LYS A 67 -19.84 -23.34 26.23
CA LYS A 67 -19.85 -22.70 24.90
C LYS A 67 -18.89 -21.50 24.84
N ALA A 68 -18.83 -20.70 25.91
CA ALA A 68 -17.89 -19.59 25.98
C ALA A 68 -16.42 -20.06 25.89
N THR A 69 -16.08 -21.18 26.54
CA THR A 69 -14.75 -21.80 26.42
C THR A 69 -14.42 -22.25 25.01
N LYS A 70 -15.41 -22.72 24.23
CA LYS A 70 -15.21 -23.05 22.81
C LYS A 70 -14.97 -21.81 21.94
N GLY A 71 -15.50 -20.66 22.33
CA GLY A 71 -15.25 -19.38 21.66
C GLY A 71 -15.93 -19.19 20.30
N ASN A 72 -16.82 -20.10 19.89
CA ASN A 72 -17.59 -19.94 18.65
C ASN A 72 -18.98 -19.35 18.95
N TRP A 73 -19.06 -18.02 19.04
CA TRP A 73 -20.30 -17.31 19.36
C TRP A 73 -21.42 -17.51 18.34
N ARG A 74 -21.08 -17.88 17.10
CA ARG A 74 -22.08 -18.19 16.06
C ARG A 74 -22.85 -19.49 16.33
N GLU A 75 -22.42 -20.31 17.29
CA GLU A 75 -23.15 -21.50 17.78
C GLU A 75 -24.02 -21.22 19.02
N SER A 76 -24.06 -19.97 19.49
CA SER A 76 -24.93 -19.55 20.60
C SER A 76 -26.40 -19.73 20.22
N GLU A 77 -27.22 -20.24 21.13
CA GLU A 77 -28.68 -20.30 20.92
C GLU A 77 -29.34 -18.91 20.86
N ASN A 78 -28.59 -17.86 21.23
CA ASN A 78 -28.98 -16.46 21.22
C ASN A 78 -28.44 -15.70 20.01
N TYR A 79 -27.90 -16.41 19.01
CA TYR A 79 -27.42 -15.84 17.75
C TYR A 79 -28.24 -16.35 16.58
N LEU A 80 -28.57 -15.46 15.64
CA LEU A 80 -29.17 -15.83 14.36
C LEU A 80 -28.52 -15.02 13.24
N SER A 81 -27.81 -15.70 12.34
CA SER A 81 -27.20 -15.06 11.17
C SER A 81 -28.26 -14.49 10.22
N LEU A 82 -28.00 -13.29 9.72
CA LEU A 82 -28.72 -12.66 8.62
C LEU A 82 -27.84 -12.53 7.37
N ASP A 83 -26.71 -13.21 7.31
CA ASP A 83 -25.90 -13.32 6.09
C ASP A 83 -26.58 -14.25 5.08
N GLY A 84 -26.19 -14.13 3.82
CA GLY A 84 -26.76 -14.89 2.70
C GLY A 84 -27.76 -14.08 1.87
N PRO A 85 -28.73 -14.74 1.22
CA PRO A 85 -29.57 -14.09 0.21
C PRO A 85 -30.65 -13.20 0.82
N TRP A 86 -30.79 -11.98 0.29
CA TRP A 86 -31.87 -11.02 0.57
C TRP A 86 -32.59 -10.65 -0.73
N ARG A 87 -33.91 -10.41 -0.68
CA ARG A 87 -34.61 -9.78 -1.80
C ARG A 87 -34.08 -8.37 -1.98
N PHE A 88 -33.75 -8.00 -3.21
CA PHE A 88 -33.00 -6.77 -3.48
C PHE A 88 -33.62 -5.97 -4.61
N TYR A 89 -33.76 -4.67 -4.40
CA TYR A 89 -34.23 -3.73 -5.41
C TYR A 89 -33.34 -2.52 -5.45
N TYR A 90 -32.85 -2.18 -6.64
CA TYR A 90 -31.91 -1.09 -6.88
C TYR A 90 -32.53 -0.09 -7.85
N VAL A 91 -32.34 1.20 -7.57
CA VAL A 91 -32.75 2.32 -8.43
C VAL A 91 -31.64 3.35 -8.51
N ASN A 92 -31.63 4.16 -9.57
CA ASN A 92 -30.60 5.18 -9.79
C ASN A 92 -30.84 6.46 -9.00
N LYS A 93 -32.06 6.70 -8.51
CA LYS A 93 -32.39 7.82 -7.63
C LYS A 93 -33.46 7.45 -6.62
N PRO A 94 -33.49 8.07 -5.43
CA PRO A 94 -34.34 7.63 -4.32
C PRO A 94 -35.84 7.64 -4.63
N ASP A 95 -36.33 8.64 -5.38
CA ASP A 95 -37.75 8.80 -5.73
C ASP A 95 -38.29 7.72 -6.69
N GLU A 96 -37.44 6.85 -7.22
CA GLU A 96 -37.85 5.70 -8.05
C GLU A 96 -38.17 4.44 -7.24
N LEU A 97 -37.91 4.45 -5.92
CA LEU A 97 -38.27 3.33 -5.06
C LEU A 97 -39.79 3.09 -5.08
N PRO A 98 -40.23 1.83 -5.11
CA PRO A 98 -41.65 1.52 -5.15
C PRO A 98 -42.31 1.92 -3.83
N ALA A 99 -43.44 2.64 -3.91
CA ALA A 99 -44.14 3.12 -2.73
C ALA A 99 -44.59 1.96 -1.83
N GLY A 100 -44.35 2.08 -0.53
CA GLY A 100 -44.71 1.06 0.45
C GLY A 100 -43.79 -0.16 0.47
N PHE A 101 -42.56 -0.06 -0.06
CA PHE A 101 -41.56 -1.12 -0.04
C PHE A 101 -41.24 -1.65 1.37
N GLU A 102 -41.60 -0.94 2.43
CA GLU A 102 -41.41 -1.34 3.83
C GLU A 102 -42.54 -2.25 4.34
N LYS A 103 -43.72 -2.23 3.70
CA LYS A 103 -44.92 -2.91 4.19
C LYS A 103 -44.83 -4.43 4.05
N ASN A 104 -45.47 -5.14 4.99
CA ASN A 104 -45.61 -6.60 4.94
C ASN A 104 -46.41 -7.07 3.72
N SER A 105 -47.39 -6.26 3.29
CA SER A 105 -48.25 -6.57 2.14
C SER A 105 -47.59 -6.30 0.78
N PHE A 106 -46.37 -5.76 0.75
CA PHE A 106 -45.65 -5.49 -0.49
C PHE A 106 -45.19 -6.81 -1.13
N ASN A 107 -45.44 -6.97 -2.43
CA ASN A 107 -45.03 -8.17 -3.18
C ASN A 107 -43.65 -8.00 -3.80
N ASP A 108 -42.64 -8.61 -3.19
CA ASP A 108 -41.23 -8.61 -3.63
C ASP A 108 -40.82 -9.93 -4.32
N THR A 109 -41.76 -10.81 -4.66
CA THR A 109 -41.44 -12.16 -5.18
C THR A 109 -40.63 -12.15 -6.48
N GLN A 110 -40.76 -11.07 -7.27
CA GLN A 110 -40.03 -10.86 -8.52
C GLN A 110 -38.66 -10.18 -8.31
N TRP A 111 -38.33 -9.75 -7.09
CA TRP A 111 -37.03 -9.14 -6.82
C TRP A 111 -35.93 -10.21 -6.82
N PRO A 112 -34.76 -9.94 -7.42
CA PRO A 112 -33.62 -10.85 -7.37
C PRO A 112 -33.14 -11.05 -5.93
N LEU A 113 -32.37 -12.12 -5.73
CA LEU A 113 -31.65 -12.36 -4.48
C LEU A 113 -30.24 -11.77 -4.58
N PHE A 114 -29.83 -11.04 -3.54
CA PHE A 114 -28.52 -10.43 -3.41
C PHE A 114 -27.77 -11.00 -2.20
N PRO A 115 -26.46 -11.29 -2.31
CA PRO A 115 -25.68 -11.78 -1.19
C PRO A 115 -25.36 -10.66 -0.19
N VAL A 116 -25.63 -10.89 1.09
CA VAL A 116 -25.20 -10.02 2.18
C VAL A 116 -24.19 -10.78 3.06
N PRO A 117 -23.01 -10.22 3.37
CA PRO A 117 -22.48 -8.94 2.87
C PRO A 117 -22.10 -8.97 1.38
N GLY A 118 -22.05 -7.79 0.75
CA GLY A 118 -21.72 -7.62 -0.66
C GLY A 118 -21.76 -6.15 -1.10
N ASN A 119 -20.74 -5.71 -1.85
CA ASN A 119 -20.78 -4.43 -2.57
C ASN A 119 -21.57 -4.60 -3.87
N TRP A 120 -22.58 -3.75 -4.11
CA TRP A 120 -23.49 -3.98 -5.25
C TRP A 120 -22.80 -3.73 -6.60
N GLU A 121 -21.76 -2.89 -6.66
CA GLU A 121 -20.99 -2.58 -7.86
C GLU A 121 -20.23 -3.79 -8.41
N LEU A 122 -19.79 -4.68 -7.51
CA LEU A 122 -19.12 -5.93 -7.87
C LEU A 122 -20.10 -7.09 -8.08
N ASN A 123 -21.40 -6.84 -7.84
CA ASN A 123 -22.48 -7.81 -8.03
C ASN A 123 -23.45 -7.38 -9.15
N GLY A 124 -23.01 -6.50 -10.05
CA GLY A 124 -23.71 -6.18 -11.31
C GLY A 124 -24.66 -4.97 -11.27
N TYR A 125 -24.62 -4.16 -10.21
CA TYR A 125 -25.47 -2.97 -10.08
C TYR A 125 -24.63 -1.68 -10.04
N GLY A 126 -25.00 -0.67 -10.81
CA GLY A 126 -24.24 0.59 -10.87
C GLY A 126 -22.80 0.37 -11.36
N PHE A 127 -21.87 1.20 -10.88
CA PHE A 127 -20.46 1.14 -11.23
C PHE A 127 -19.59 1.70 -10.10
N PRO A 128 -18.41 1.11 -9.84
CA PRO A 128 -17.43 1.68 -8.91
C PRO A 128 -16.84 2.95 -9.51
N ILE A 129 -16.42 3.88 -8.64
CA ILE A 129 -15.72 5.11 -9.02
C ILE A 129 -14.45 5.17 -8.18
N TYR A 130 -13.33 5.57 -8.77
CA TYR A 130 -12.09 5.79 -8.02
C TYR A 130 -11.65 7.25 -8.07
N THR A 131 -11.54 7.87 -6.90
CA THR A 131 -10.99 9.23 -6.73
C THR A 131 -10.04 9.27 -5.54
N THR A 132 -9.01 10.10 -5.65
CA THR A 132 -8.01 10.38 -4.63
C THR A 132 -8.46 11.54 -3.75
N ASP A 133 -8.64 12.72 -4.37
CA ASP A 133 -9.12 13.94 -3.72
C ASP A 133 -10.50 14.35 -4.25
N GLY A 134 -11.49 14.32 -3.36
CA GLY A 134 -12.82 14.81 -3.63
C GLY A 134 -13.86 13.75 -3.97
N PHE A 135 -15.08 14.18 -3.68
CA PHE A 135 -16.27 13.36 -3.68
C PHE A 135 -16.60 12.83 -5.07
N GLU A 136 -16.90 11.54 -5.15
CA GLU A 136 -17.24 10.85 -6.39
C GLU A 136 -18.41 11.49 -7.12
N PHE A 137 -19.33 12.14 -6.41
CA PHE A 137 -20.51 12.78 -6.98
C PHE A 137 -20.27 14.21 -7.48
N ARG A 138 -19.04 14.74 -7.37
CA ARG A 138 -18.73 16.15 -7.72
C ARG A 138 -19.03 16.50 -9.17
N TYR A 139 -18.96 15.53 -10.08
CA TYR A 139 -19.28 15.74 -11.51
C TYR A 139 -20.78 15.95 -11.78
N LEU A 140 -21.64 15.60 -10.81
CA LEU A 140 -23.10 15.77 -10.90
C LEU A 140 -23.58 17.09 -10.30
N MET A 141 -22.70 17.84 -9.64
CA MET A 141 -23.04 19.06 -8.92
C MET A 141 -22.29 20.25 -9.48
N LYS A 142 -22.96 21.39 -9.65
CA LYS A 142 -22.31 22.63 -10.08
C LYS A 142 -21.33 23.17 -9.04
N GLN A 143 -21.67 23.03 -7.76
CA GLN A 143 -20.87 23.44 -6.61
C GLN A 143 -21.10 22.43 -5.48
N LEU A 144 -20.03 22.13 -4.74
CA LEU A 144 -20.10 21.33 -3.52
C LEU A 144 -20.62 22.21 -2.39
N THR A 145 -21.84 21.93 -1.94
CA THR A 145 -22.52 22.70 -0.89
C THR A 145 -22.97 21.73 0.21
N PRO A 146 -22.08 21.31 1.13
CA PRO A 146 -22.47 20.46 2.27
C PRO A 146 -23.63 21.10 3.05
N PRO A 147 -24.63 20.33 3.49
CA PRO A 147 -24.73 18.85 3.47
C PRO A 147 -25.30 18.23 2.17
N ALA A 148 -25.52 19.01 1.10
CA ALA A 148 -26.27 18.53 -0.07
C ALA A 148 -25.56 17.44 -0.89
N VAL A 149 -26.32 16.46 -1.39
CA VAL A 149 -25.91 15.41 -2.35
C VAL A 149 -26.84 15.41 -3.59
N PRO A 150 -26.44 14.84 -4.75
CA PRO A 150 -27.21 14.98 -5.99
C PRO A 150 -28.39 13.98 -6.08
N LEU A 151 -29.54 14.33 -5.50
CA LEU A 151 -30.74 13.47 -5.50
C LEU A 151 -31.30 13.11 -6.91
N SER A 152 -30.86 13.81 -7.96
CA SER A 152 -31.23 13.50 -9.35
C SER A 152 -30.58 12.21 -9.86
N PHE A 153 -29.48 11.78 -9.24
CA PHE A 153 -28.84 10.48 -9.41
C PHE A 153 -28.14 10.17 -8.09
N ASP A 154 -28.74 9.31 -7.27
CA ASP A 154 -28.19 8.84 -6.01
C ASP A 154 -28.62 7.38 -5.84
N PRO A 155 -27.78 6.43 -6.31
CA PRO A 155 -28.08 5.02 -6.29
C PRO A 155 -28.58 4.56 -4.93
N THR A 156 -29.76 3.95 -4.92
CA THR A 156 -30.45 3.55 -3.68
C THR A 156 -30.91 2.12 -3.80
N ALA A 157 -30.74 1.35 -2.74
CA ALA A 157 -31.16 -0.03 -2.69
C ALA A 157 -31.99 -0.36 -1.45
N VAL A 158 -32.94 -1.29 -1.63
CA VAL A 158 -33.77 -1.87 -0.58
C VAL A 158 -33.46 -3.37 -0.49
N TYR A 159 -33.18 -3.84 0.73
CA TYR A 159 -32.97 -5.24 1.08
C TYR A 159 -34.16 -5.71 1.92
N ARG A 160 -34.79 -6.83 1.56
CA ARG A 160 -35.90 -7.43 2.30
C ARG A 160 -35.62 -8.90 2.62
N ARG A 161 -35.85 -9.29 3.87
CA ARG A 161 -35.71 -10.68 4.31
C ARG A 161 -36.74 -11.02 5.38
N GLU A 162 -37.46 -12.12 5.15
CA GLU A 162 -38.25 -12.76 6.20
C GLU A 162 -37.32 -13.57 7.12
N VAL A 163 -37.54 -13.45 8.42
CA VAL A 163 -36.81 -14.15 9.47
C VAL A 163 -37.80 -14.74 10.45
N GLU A 164 -37.56 -15.96 10.92
CA GLU A 164 -38.36 -16.57 11.97
C GLU A 164 -37.59 -16.51 13.28
N ILE A 165 -38.18 -15.88 14.30
CA ILE A 165 -37.52 -15.69 15.59
C ILE A 165 -37.62 -17.00 16.40
N PRO A 166 -36.51 -17.56 16.90
CA PRO A 166 -36.53 -18.77 17.70
C PRO A 166 -37.43 -18.67 18.93
N ALA A 167 -38.17 -19.73 19.24
CA ALA A 167 -39.14 -19.73 20.35
C ALA A 167 -38.48 -19.50 21.73
N ASN A 168 -37.23 -19.91 21.91
CA ASN A 168 -36.43 -19.69 23.13
C ASN A 168 -35.99 -18.22 23.33
N TRP A 169 -36.34 -17.32 22.41
CA TRP A 169 -36.11 -15.87 22.54
C TRP A 169 -37.30 -15.12 23.14
N ASN A 170 -38.42 -15.81 23.40
CA ASN A 170 -39.59 -15.18 24.02
C ASN A 170 -39.25 -14.56 25.38
N GLY A 171 -39.51 -13.26 25.54
CA GLY A 171 -39.19 -12.50 26.75
C GLY A 171 -37.74 -11.99 26.84
N LYS A 172 -36.92 -12.21 25.81
CA LYS A 172 -35.59 -11.61 25.64
C LYS A 172 -35.68 -10.31 24.84
N GLN A 173 -34.70 -9.44 25.01
CA GLN A 173 -34.47 -8.33 24.09
C GLN A 173 -33.81 -8.89 22.82
N VAL A 174 -34.27 -8.47 21.65
CA VAL A 174 -33.70 -8.85 20.35
C VAL A 174 -33.08 -7.63 19.69
N VAL A 175 -31.78 -7.68 19.44
CA VAL A 175 -31.00 -6.61 18.81
C VAL A 175 -30.66 -7.01 17.38
N LEU A 176 -30.93 -6.11 16.43
CA LEU A 176 -30.44 -6.20 15.06
C LEU A 176 -29.06 -5.56 14.97
N HIS A 177 -28.07 -6.31 14.49
CA HIS A 177 -26.72 -5.84 14.22
C HIS A 177 -26.45 -5.82 12.72
N ILE A 178 -26.05 -4.65 12.19
CA ILE A 178 -25.57 -4.47 10.82
C ILE A 178 -24.10 -4.03 10.90
N GLY A 179 -23.17 -4.90 10.45
CA GLY A 179 -21.75 -4.70 10.70
C GLY A 179 -21.14 -3.45 10.06
N ALA A 180 -21.49 -3.17 8.80
CA ALA A 180 -21.09 -1.96 8.08
C ALA A 180 -22.00 -1.75 6.87
N ALA A 181 -22.64 -0.59 6.76
CA ALA A 181 -23.49 -0.23 5.62
C ALA A 181 -23.02 1.11 5.03
N LYS A 182 -22.70 1.13 3.74
CA LYS A 182 -22.17 2.31 3.06
C LYS A 182 -23.20 2.96 2.13
N SER A 183 -23.54 4.25 2.29
CA SER A 183 -23.00 5.21 3.29
C SER A 183 -23.91 5.46 4.50
N ASN A 184 -25.17 5.04 4.43
CA ASN A 184 -26.18 5.17 5.48
C ASN A 184 -27.11 3.96 5.52
N LEU A 185 -27.88 3.85 6.61
CA LEU A 185 -28.80 2.76 6.85
C LEU A 185 -30.10 3.28 7.43
N SER A 186 -31.24 2.95 6.81
CA SER A 186 -32.57 3.05 7.43
C SER A 186 -33.16 1.65 7.63
N VAL A 187 -33.81 1.43 8.79
CA VAL A 187 -34.32 0.11 9.19
C VAL A 187 -35.82 0.13 9.44
N TRP A 188 -36.52 -0.88 8.92
CA TRP A 188 -37.90 -1.20 9.28
C TRP A 188 -38.03 -2.67 9.67
N VAL A 189 -38.89 -2.93 10.65
CA VAL A 189 -39.31 -4.28 11.03
C VAL A 189 -40.82 -4.33 10.98
N ASN A 190 -41.36 -5.30 10.22
CA ASN A 190 -42.80 -5.48 10.03
C ASN A 190 -43.53 -4.22 9.54
N GLY A 191 -42.87 -3.39 8.72
CA GLY A 191 -43.39 -2.12 8.21
C GLY A 191 -43.30 -0.93 9.16
N ALA A 192 -42.85 -1.12 10.40
CA ALA A 192 -42.63 -0.04 11.35
C ALA A 192 -41.17 0.45 11.30
N TYR A 193 -40.99 1.77 11.31
CA TYR A 193 -39.66 2.39 11.32
C TYR A 193 -38.97 2.14 12.66
N VAL A 194 -37.72 1.67 12.59
CA VAL A 194 -36.89 1.35 13.74
C VAL A 194 -35.87 2.46 13.98
N GLY A 195 -35.09 2.86 12.97
CA GLY A 195 -34.06 3.88 13.13
C GLY A 195 -33.18 4.11 11.91
N TYR A 196 -32.18 4.99 12.10
CA TYR A 196 -31.22 5.45 11.10
C TYR A 196 -29.79 5.47 11.65
N GLY A 197 -28.79 5.28 10.80
CA GLY A 197 -27.38 5.46 11.16
C GLY A 197 -26.47 5.72 9.98
N GLU A 198 -25.51 6.63 10.20
CA GLU A 198 -24.37 6.89 9.32
C GLU A 198 -23.07 6.26 9.84
N ASP A 199 -21.98 6.56 9.13
CA ASP A 199 -20.63 6.03 9.30
C ASP A 199 -20.51 4.58 8.83
N SER A 200 -19.91 4.45 7.63
CA SER A 200 -19.89 3.22 6.86
C SER A 200 -18.92 2.15 7.35
N LYS A 201 -18.25 2.36 8.48
CA LYS A 201 -17.13 1.52 8.94
C LYS A 201 -17.31 0.98 10.36
N LEU A 202 -18.41 1.31 11.02
CA LEU A 202 -18.74 0.84 12.37
C LEU A 202 -20.17 0.30 12.44
N PRO A 203 -20.43 -0.70 13.30
CA PRO A 203 -21.71 -1.40 13.33
C PRO A 203 -22.86 -0.51 13.80
N SER A 204 -24.04 -0.70 13.20
CA SER A 204 -25.28 -0.07 13.68
C SER A 204 -26.18 -1.11 14.32
N GLU A 205 -26.55 -0.87 15.58
CA GLU A 205 -27.38 -1.76 16.38
C GLU A 205 -28.70 -1.11 16.79
N PHE A 206 -29.79 -1.89 16.74
CA PHE A 206 -31.13 -1.43 17.09
C PHE A 206 -31.88 -2.47 17.91
N ASP A 207 -32.56 -2.04 18.97
CA ASP A 207 -33.52 -2.89 19.67
C ASP A 207 -34.79 -3.06 18.84
N ILE A 208 -34.99 -4.25 18.28
CA ILE A 208 -36.15 -4.55 17.44
C ILE A 208 -37.28 -5.25 18.21
N THR A 209 -37.09 -5.53 19.51
CA THR A 209 -38.07 -6.25 20.34
C THR A 209 -39.50 -5.70 20.23
N PRO A 210 -39.73 -4.37 20.29
CA PRO A 210 -41.09 -3.81 20.25
C PRO A 210 -41.81 -4.01 18.90
N TYR A 211 -41.06 -4.36 17.85
CA TYR A 211 -41.57 -4.45 16.49
C TYR A 211 -41.82 -5.89 16.04
N LEU A 212 -41.38 -6.88 16.83
CA LEU A 212 -41.50 -8.29 16.50
C LEU A 212 -42.88 -8.86 16.86
N HIS A 213 -43.30 -9.87 16.12
CA HIS A 213 -44.45 -10.72 16.44
C HIS A 213 -44.08 -12.21 16.32
N LYS A 214 -44.97 -13.08 16.81
CA LYS A 214 -44.74 -14.53 16.75
C LYS A 214 -44.69 -15.04 15.31
N GLY A 215 -43.73 -15.90 15.01
CA GLY A 215 -43.54 -16.51 13.69
C GLY A 215 -42.60 -15.67 12.80
N LYS A 216 -42.98 -15.53 11.53
CA LYS A 216 -42.20 -14.81 10.53
C LYS A 216 -42.27 -13.30 10.75
N ASN A 217 -41.12 -12.65 10.68
CA ASN A 217 -40.97 -11.21 10.76
C ASN A 217 -40.22 -10.72 9.53
N LEU A 218 -40.61 -9.57 9.00
CA LEU A 218 -39.95 -8.96 7.86
C LEU A 218 -38.96 -7.90 8.33
N VAL A 219 -37.68 -8.05 7.97
CA VAL A 219 -36.65 -7.02 8.11
C VAL A 219 -36.46 -6.34 6.76
N THR A 220 -36.54 -5.02 6.73
CA THR A 220 -36.30 -4.19 5.54
C THR A 220 -35.21 -3.17 5.83
N LEU A 221 -34.21 -3.11 4.96
CA LEU A 221 -33.10 -2.15 5.04
C LEU A 221 -33.11 -1.28 3.79
N LYS A 222 -32.87 0.02 3.95
CA LYS A 222 -32.61 0.94 2.83
C LYS A 222 -31.21 1.51 2.98
N VAL A 223 -30.43 1.47 1.90
CA VAL A 223 -29.08 2.03 1.82
C VAL A 223 -29.02 2.96 0.61
N MET A 224 -28.53 4.17 0.80
CA MET A 224 -28.24 5.12 -0.28
C MET A 224 -26.73 5.22 -0.47
N ARG A 225 -26.29 5.44 -1.71
CA ARG A 225 -24.87 5.62 -2.04
C ARG A 225 -24.32 6.90 -1.40
N TRP A 226 -25.13 7.96 -1.41
CA TRP A 226 -24.76 9.26 -0.89
C TRP A 226 -25.74 9.77 0.19
N CYS A 227 -25.16 10.34 1.24
CA CYS A 227 -25.79 11.16 2.28
C CYS A 227 -24.80 12.27 2.68
N ASP A 228 -25.19 13.16 3.58
CA ASP A 228 -24.29 14.18 4.09
C ASP A 228 -23.05 13.59 4.78
N GLY A 229 -23.16 12.43 5.44
CA GLY A 229 -22.02 11.69 5.99
C GLY A 229 -20.88 11.39 5.00
N ASN A 230 -21.13 11.34 3.69
CA ASN A 230 -20.08 11.15 2.67
C ASN A 230 -19.09 12.31 2.62
N TYR A 231 -19.45 13.50 3.12
CA TYR A 231 -18.51 14.62 3.24
C TYR A 231 -17.36 14.36 4.23
N LEU A 232 -17.46 13.30 5.04
CA LEU A 232 -16.43 12.80 5.96
C LEU A 232 -15.87 11.43 5.56
N GLU A 233 -16.21 10.91 4.37
CA GLU A 233 -15.75 9.61 3.87
C GLU A 233 -15.10 9.74 2.48
N ASP A 234 -14.17 10.69 2.38
CA ASP A 234 -13.48 11.07 1.15
C ASP A 234 -12.11 10.41 0.98
N GLN A 235 -11.94 9.18 1.49
CA GLN A 235 -10.66 8.47 1.40
C GLN A 235 -10.21 8.21 -0.04
N ASP A 236 -8.89 8.18 -0.26
CA ASP A 236 -8.25 7.73 -1.49
C ASP A 236 -8.42 6.20 -1.69
N MET A 237 -9.63 5.82 -2.12
CA MET A 237 -10.05 4.42 -2.32
C MET A 237 -11.22 4.31 -3.30
N TRP A 238 -11.60 3.07 -3.63
CA TRP A 238 -12.83 2.81 -4.39
C TRP A 238 -14.10 3.28 -3.67
N ARG A 239 -14.93 4.04 -4.40
CA ARG A 239 -16.23 4.54 -3.96
C ARG A 239 -17.33 3.57 -4.39
N ILE A 240 -17.39 2.46 -3.64
CA ILE A 240 -18.41 1.40 -3.74
C ILE A 240 -19.35 1.42 -2.53
N SER A 241 -20.46 0.68 -2.59
CA SER A 241 -21.59 0.81 -1.66
C SER A 241 -22.22 -0.54 -1.32
N GLY A 242 -23.10 -0.58 -0.34
CA GLY A 242 -23.79 -1.79 0.10
C GLY A 242 -23.48 -2.17 1.55
N ILE A 243 -23.78 -3.42 1.92
CA ILE A 243 -23.52 -3.94 3.27
C ILE A 243 -22.19 -4.69 3.24
N GLU A 244 -21.15 -4.13 3.84
CA GLU A 244 -19.75 -4.56 3.69
C GLU A 244 -19.33 -5.63 4.72
N ARG A 245 -20.06 -5.77 5.83
CA ARG A 245 -19.78 -6.71 6.92
C ARG A 245 -21.05 -7.44 7.38
N SER A 246 -20.86 -8.56 8.09
CA SER A 246 -21.95 -9.47 8.48
C SER A 246 -23.12 -8.80 9.20
N CYS A 247 -24.31 -9.34 8.99
CA CYS A 247 -25.55 -8.96 9.67
C CYS A 247 -26.09 -10.13 10.49
N PHE A 248 -26.67 -9.83 11.65
CA PHE A 248 -27.25 -10.87 12.51
C PHE A 248 -28.23 -10.30 13.54
N LEU A 249 -29.01 -11.18 14.17
CA LEU A 249 -29.76 -10.89 15.37
C LEU A 249 -29.09 -11.51 16.59
N VAL A 250 -29.14 -10.82 17.72
CA VAL A 250 -28.78 -11.39 19.03
C VAL A 250 -29.92 -11.23 20.03
N ALA A 251 -30.11 -12.25 20.86
CA ALA A 251 -31.05 -12.22 21.98
C ALA A 251 -30.35 -12.05 23.32
N ARG A 252 -30.80 -11.08 24.12
CA ARG A 252 -30.25 -10.76 25.45
C ARG A 252 -31.31 -10.94 26.53
N ASN A 253 -30.90 -11.40 27.70
CA ASN A 253 -31.81 -11.47 28.85
C ASN A 253 -32.28 -10.05 29.26
N PRO A 254 -33.43 -9.90 29.94
CA PRO A 254 -33.93 -8.58 30.34
C PRO A 254 -32.90 -7.73 31.11
N VAL A 255 -32.19 -8.34 32.06
CA VAL A 255 -30.98 -7.77 32.67
C VAL A 255 -29.79 -8.51 32.09
N HIS A 256 -28.86 -7.78 31.49
CA HIS A 256 -27.66 -8.36 30.89
C HIS A 256 -26.48 -7.38 30.94
N LEU A 257 -25.29 -7.90 30.70
CA LEU A 257 -24.03 -7.17 30.55
C LEU A 257 -24.05 -6.36 29.26
N TYR A 258 -24.21 -5.06 29.36
CA TYR A 258 -24.22 -4.14 28.24
C TYR A 258 -22.80 -3.85 27.72
N ASP A 259 -21.85 -3.58 28.61
CA ASP A 259 -20.47 -3.24 28.22
C ASP A 259 -19.44 -3.82 29.19
N VAL A 260 -18.23 -4.03 28.68
CA VAL A 260 -17.06 -4.46 29.43
C VAL A 260 -15.82 -3.68 29.03
N GLU A 261 -15.06 -3.24 30.02
CA GLU A 261 -13.78 -2.57 29.81
C GLU A 261 -12.69 -3.26 30.63
N LEU A 262 -11.60 -3.59 29.95
CA LEU A 262 -10.43 -4.27 30.49
C LEU A 262 -9.22 -3.32 30.45
N GLN A 263 -8.74 -2.91 31.61
CA GLN A 263 -7.59 -2.00 31.74
C GLN A 263 -6.45 -2.70 32.48
N PRO A 264 -5.52 -3.35 31.77
CA PRO A 264 -4.32 -3.89 32.38
C PRO A 264 -3.32 -2.77 32.70
N GLU A 265 -2.93 -2.66 33.96
CA GLU A 265 -2.00 -1.64 34.47
C GLU A 265 -0.74 -2.31 35.00
N LEU A 266 0.43 -1.95 34.49
CA LEU A 266 1.72 -2.39 35.01
C LEU A 266 2.22 -1.44 36.11
N ASP A 267 2.95 -1.98 37.07
CA ASP A 267 3.70 -1.15 38.02
C ASP A 267 4.84 -0.38 37.31
N ALA A 268 5.41 0.61 38.00
CA ALA A 268 6.49 1.44 37.44
C ALA A 268 7.77 0.65 37.10
N ALA A 269 7.91 -0.58 37.60
CA ALA A 269 9.01 -1.49 37.31
C ALA A 269 8.69 -2.48 36.17
N TYR A 270 7.48 -2.41 35.60
CA TYR A 270 6.94 -3.33 34.61
C TYR A 270 6.99 -4.81 35.04
N LYS A 271 6.86 -5.08 36.34
CA LYS A 271 7.02 -6.41 36.93
C LYS A 271 5.71 -7.04 37.35
N ASP A 272 4.89 -6.33 38.12
CA ASP A 272 3.56 -6.79 38.52
C ASP A 272 2.48 -5.98 37.81
N ALA A 273 1.25 -6.50 37.78
CA ALA A 273 0.12 -5.81 37.18
C ALA A 273 -1.15 -5.88 38.04
N ILE A 274 -2.10 -5.01 37.72
CA ILE A 274 -3.49 -5.11 38.12
C ILE A 274 -4.33 -5.08 36.85
N LEU A 275 -5.26 -6.03 36.69
CA LEU A 275 -6.30 -5.94 35.69
C LEU A 275 -7.53 -5.29 36.32
N GLN A 276 -7.85 -4.06 35.92
CA GLN A 276 -9.12 -3.44 36.24
C GLN A 276 -10.17 -3.96 35.26
N VAL A 277 -11.31 -4.39 35.78
CA VAL A 277 -12.46 -4.88 35.00
C VAL A 277 -13.67 -4.05 35.38
N HIS A 278 -14.22 -3.35 34.40
CA HIS A 278 -15.46 -2.61 34.54
C HIS A 278 -16.57 -3.34 33.79
N CYS A 279 -17.67 -3.60 34.47
CA CYS A 279 -18.86 -4.18 33.88
C CYS A 279 -20.02 -3.20 34.01
N LEU A 280 -20.77 -3.02 32.92
CA LEU A 280 -21.99 -2.23 32.89
C LEU A 280 -23.17 -3.15 32.54
N LEU A 281 -24.19 -3.19 33.38
CA LEU A 281 -25.48 -3.79 33.06
C LEU A 281 -26.36 -2.79 32.29
N ASN A 282 -27.23 -3.29 31.42
CA ASN A 282 -28.17 -2.47 30.64
C ASN A 282 -29.20 -1.72 31.51
N GLN A 283 -29.44 -2.21 32.73
CA GLN A 283 -30.34 -1.61 33.71
C GLN A 283 -29.89 -1.98 35.14
N PRO A 284 -30.44 -1.34 36.20
CA PRO A 284 -30.09 -1.67 37.57
C PRO A 284 -30.24 -3.17 37.91
N PRO A 285 -29.35 -3.72 38.74
CA PRO A 285 -29.34 -5.15 39.06
C PRO A 285 -30.56 -5.55 39.88
N GLN A 286 -31.01 -6.80 39.70
CA GLN A 286 -31.89 -7.43 40.68
C GLN A 286 -31.09 -7.74 41.96
N GLN A 287 -31.76 -7.70 43.12
CA GLN A 287 -31.11 -7.94 44.40
C GLN A 287 -30.34 -9.27 44.39
N GLY A 288 -29.07 -9.25 44.79
CA GLY A 288 -28.24 -10.46 44.90
C GLY A 288 -27.56 -10.92 43.62
N MET A 289 -27.70 -10.20 42.49
CA MET A 289 -26.94 -10.47 41.26
C MET A 289 -25.43 -10.28 41.47
N LYS A 290 -24.62 -11.14 40.82
CA LYS A 290 -23.16 -11.16 40.95
C LYS A 290 -22.47 -11.32 39.60
N ALA A 291 -21.27 -10.75 39.46
CA ALA A 291 -20.32 -11.12 38.42
C ALA A 291 -19.24 -12.03 39.00
N GLU A 292 -18.95 -13.11 38.29
CA GLU A 292 -17.77 -13.95 38.48
C GLU A 292 -16.79 -13.65 37.34
N ILE A 293 -15.62 -13.11 37.70
CA ILE A 293 -14.59 -12.70 36.76
C ILE A 293 -13.37 -13.58 36.99
N VAL A 294 -12.91 -14.26 35.94
CA VAL A 294 -11.78 -15.18 36.01
C VAL A 294 -10.79 -14.89 34.89
N LEU A 295 -9.52 -14.74 35.26
CA LEU A 295 -8.40 -14.55 34.34
C LEU A 295 -7.71 -15.89 34.10
N TRP A 296 -7.59 -16.29 32.83
CA TRP A 296 -7.00 -17.55 32.41
C TRP A 296 -5.76 -17.34 31.54
N LYS A 297 -4.79 -18.25 31.67
CA LYS A 297 -3.68 -18.40 30.72
C LYS A 297 -3.48 -19.87 30.41
N ALA A 298 -3.57 -20.24 29.14
CA ALA A 298 -3.37 -21.62 28.68
C ALA A 298 -4.15 -22.66 29.52
N GLY A 299 -5.43 -22.36 29.82
CA GLY A 299 -6.32 -23.23 30.62
C GLY A 299 -6.09 -23.19 32.14
N LYS A 300 -5.09 -22.46 32.64
CA LYS A 300 -4.84 -22.27 34.07
C LYS A 300 -5.49 -20.98 34.57
N GLN A 301 -6.23 -21.06 35.68
CA GLN A 301 -6.73 -19.90 36.40
C GLN A 301 -5.55 -19.14 37.03
N ILE A 302 -5.42 -17.86 36.69
CA ILE A 302 -4.39 -16.95 37.20
C ILE A 302 -4.93 -16.13 38.37
N ALA A 303 -6.13 -15.58 38.22
CA ALA A 303 -6.82 -14.82 39.25
C ALA A 303 -8.33 -14.98 39.07
N ALA A 304 -9.09 -14.81 40.16
CA ALA A 304 -10.55 -14.82 40.12
C ALA A 304 -11.11 -13.88 41.19
N ILE A 305 -12.27 -13.30 40.91
CA ILE A 305 -13.00 -12.47 41.84
C ILE A 305 -14.51 -12.61 41.59
N THR A 306 -15.28 -12.69 42.68
CA THR A 306 -16.74 -12.61 42.64
C THR A 306 -17.19 -11.37 43.38
N ARG A 307 -18.06 -10.58 42.76
CA ARG A 307 -18.62 -9.36 43.36
C ARG A 307 -20.11 -9.23 43.05
N ALA A 308 -20.85 -8.73 44.04
CA ALA A 308 -22.24 -8.37 43.86
C ALA A 308 -22.36 -7.03 43.12
N PHE A 309 -23.42 -6.87 42.34
CA PHE A 309 -23.76 -5.59 41.76
C PHE A 309 -24.55 -4.76 42.78
N ASP A 310 -23.95 -3.68 43.28
CA ASP A 310 -24.64 -2.68 44.11
C ASP A 310 -25.32 -1.59 43.26
N SER A 311 -24.92 -1.48 42.00
CA SER A 311 -25.50 -0.61 40.97
C SER A 311 -25.38 -1.30 39.61
N ALA A 312 -25.87 -0.68 38.53
CA ALA A 312 -25.65 -1.20 37.17
C ALA A 312 -24.16 -1.27 36.80
N ARG A 313 -23.30 -0.50 37.48
CA ARG A 313 -21.85 -0.50 37.29
C ARG A 313 -21.17 -1.34 38.37
N LEU A 314 -20.23 -2.16 37.95
CA LEU A 314 -19.34 -2.91 38.81
C LEU A 314 -17.90 -2.68 38.39
N HIS A 315 -17.03 -2.43 39.37
CA HIS A 315 -15.59 -2.30 39.17
C HIS A 315 -14.85 -3.31 40.04
N CYS A 316 -13.94 -4.07 39.43
CA CYS A 316 -13.15 -5.10 40.08
C CYS A 316 -11.66 -4.93 39.72
N ALA A 317 -10.79 -5.19 40.69
CA ALA A 317 -9.34 -5.21 40.50
C ALA A 317 -8.81 -6.63 40.74
N LEU A 318 -8.09 -7.20 39.76
CA LEU A 318 -7.43 -8.50 39.86
C LEU A 318 -5.90 -8.30 39.84
N PRO A 319 -5.21 -8.42 40.99
CA PRO A 319 -3.75 -8.38 41.03
C PRO A 319 -3.14 -9.59 40.33
N VAL A 320 -2.12 -9.36 39.50
CA VAL A 320 -1.39 -10.40 38.78
C VAL A 320 0.11 -10.21 39.01
N LYS A 321 0.76 -11.24 39.56
CA LYS A 321 2.21 -11.23 39.82
C LYS A 321 2.95 -11.72 38.59
N ALA A 322 3.98 -10.98 38.18
CA ALA A 322 4.85 -11.33 37.05
C ALA A 322 4.08 -11.82 35.79
N PRO A 323 3.11 -11.04 35.25
CA PRO A 323 2.44 -11.44 34.03
C PRO A 323 3.41 -11.49 32.86
N LEU A 324 3.23 -12.47 31.97
CA LEU A 324 3.77 -12.40 30.62
C LEU A 324 3.19 -11.17 29.89
N LEU A 325 4.07 -10.34 29.31
CA LEU A 325 3.70 -9.06 28.71
C LEU A 325 3.41 -9.20 27.22
N TRP A 326 2.42 -8.45 26.75
CA TRP A 326 2.07 -8.38 25.34
C TRP A 326 2.98 -7.37 24.61
N THR A 327 3.55 -7.79 23.47
CA THR A 327 4.27 -6.94 22.50
C THR A 327 4.09 -7.52 21.09
N ALA A 328 4.48 -6.80 20.04
CA ALA A 328 4.49 -7.36 18.68
C ALA A 328 5.51 -8.52 18.49
N GLU A 329 6.51 -8.64 19.36
CA GLU A 329 7.48 -9.74 19.36
C GLU A 329 7.00 -10.94 20.18
N THR A 330 6.25 -10.69 21.26
CA THR A 330 5.70 -11.68 22.21
C THR A 330 4.23 -11.37 22.50
N PRO A 331 3.29 -11.78 21.62
CA PRO A 331 1.86 -11.44 21.74
C PRO A 331 1.16 -12.29 22.82
N GLU A 332 1.55 -12.12 24.08
CA GLU A 332 1.03 -12.89 25.20
C GLU A 332 -0.37 -12.43 25.58
N LEU A 333 -1.36 -13.29 25.34
CA LEU A 333 -2.77 -13.05 25.65
C LEU A 333 -3.24 -13.89 26.85
N TYR A 334 -4.16 -13.29 27.61
CA TYR A 334 -4.93 -13.91 28.68
C TYR A 334 -6.41 -13.81 28.34
N GLN A 335 -7.17 -14.84 28.69
CA GLN A 335 -8.61 -14.84 28.50
C GLN A 335 -9.30 -14.40 29.80
N VAL A 336 -10.17 -13.42 29.72
CA VAL A 336 -11.05 -12.98 30.81
C VAL A 336 -12.43 -13.57 30.59
N SER A 337 -12.88 -14.43 31.50
CA SER A 337 -14.26 -14.93 31.54
C SER A 337 -15.07 -14.07 32.51
N ILE A 338 -16.27 -13.65 32.10
CA ILE A 338 -17.18 -12.84 32.91
C ILE A 338 -18.55 -13.50 32.87
N SER A 339 -18.99 -14.01 34.01
CA SER A 339 -20.26 -14.73 34.16
C SER A 339 -21.19 -13.98 35.09
N ILE A 340 -22.40 -13.67 34.63
CA ILE A 340 -23.42 -12.96 35.41
C ILE A 340 -24.38 -13.98 36.00
N ARG A 341 -24.55 -13.97 37.33
CA ARG A 341 -25.46 -14.87 38.06
C ARG A 341 -26.54 -14.10 38.80
N ASP A 342 -27.71 -14.71 38.92
CA ASP A 342 -28.79 -14.22 39.78
C ASP A 342 -28.57 -14.54 41.27
N ALA A 343 -29.50 -14.10 42.12
CA ALA A 343 -29.45 -14.33 43.57
C ALA A 343 -29.43 -15.82 43.96
N GLY A 344 -30.01 -16.68 43.12
CA GLY A 344 -30.03 -18.13 43.32
C GLY A 344 -28.78 -18.84 42.79
N GLY A 345 -27.81 -18.11 42.23
CA GLY A 345 -26.58 -18.65 41.65
C GLY A 345 -26.75 -19.21 40.22
N ARG A 346 -27.92 -19.02 39.59
CA ARG A 346 -28.13 -19.45 38.22
C ARG A 346 -27.41 -18.50 37.27
N LEU A 347 -26.70 -19.08 36.29
CA LEU A 347 -26.05 -18.34 35.21
C LEU A 347 -27.12 -17.68 34.33
N LEU A 348 -27.01 -16.36 34.14
CA LEU A 348 -27.83 -15.60 33.21
C LEU A 348 -27.14 -15.52 31.85
N GLU A 349 -25.88 -15.11 31.83
CA GLU A 349 -25.03 -15.09 30.64
C GLU A 349 -23.56 -15.16 31.03
N THR A 350 -22.72 -15.50 30.06
CA THR A 350 -21.26 -15.41 30.20
C THR A 350 -20.62 -14.95 28.91
N THR A 351 -19.49 -14.26 29.03
CA THR A 351 -18.67 -13.81 27.89
C THR A 351 -17.20 -14.14 28.13
N THR A 352 -16.41 -14.12 27.06
CA THR A 352 -14.95 -14.21 27.09
C THR A 352 -14.35 -13.12 26.22
N GLN A 353 -13.30 -12.45 26.71
CA GLN A 353 -12.48 -11.52 25.93
C GLN A 353 -11.00 -11.81 26.16
N GLN A 354 -10.17 -11.49 25.17
CA GLN A 354 -8.71 -11.52 25.33
C GLN A 354 -8.22 -10.19 25.90
N THR A 355 -7.14 -10.23 26.67
CA THR A 355 -6.40 -9.05 27.13
C THR A 355 -4.90 -9.33 27.13
N GLY A 356 -4.10 -8.29 26.99
CA GLY A 356 -2.64 -8.34 27.01
C GLY A 356 -2.07 -7.32 27.98
N PHE A 357 -1.20 -7.75 28.90
CA PHE A 357 -0.56 -6.84 29.84
C PHE A 357 0.53 -6.03 29.14
N ARG A 358 0.28 -4.74 28.95
CA ARG A 358 1.24 -3.80 28.36
C ARG A 358 0.92 -2.36 28.74
N THR A 359 1.92 -1.50 28.73
CA THR A 359 1.77 -0.06 28.98
C THR A 359 2.37 0.74 27.84
N ILE A 360 1.65 1.79 27.43
CA ILE A 360 2.12 2.77 26.46
C ILE A 360 2.38 4.09 27.19
N ALA A 361 3.50 4.73 26.88
CA ALA A 361 3.83 6.03 27.44
C ALA A 361 4.59 6.87 26.42
N ILE A 362 4.48 8.19 26.55
CA ILE A 362 5.42 9.11 25.91
C ILE A 362 6.34 9.65 27.00
N LYS A 363 7.65 9.45 26.83
CA LYS A 363 8.67 9.94 27.77
C LYS A 363 9.91 10.37 27.00
N ASP A 364 10.47 11.52 27.37
CA ASP A 364 11.67 12.09 26.75
C ASP A 364 11.57 12.17 25.21
N GLY A 365 10.39 12.54 24.71
CA GLY A 365 10.10 12.63 23.28
C GLY A 365 9.96 11.30 22.54
N MET A 366 9.82 10.18 23.25
CA MET A 366 9.73 8.84 22.65
C MET A 366 8.47 8.11 23.06
N LEU A 367 7.86 7.40 22.12
CA LEU A 367 6.80 6.43 22.33
C LEU A 367 7.39 5.12 22.87
N LEU A 368 6.96 4.72 24.06
CA LEU A 368 7.45 3.54 24.77
C LEU A 368 6.38 2.46 24.85
N VAL A 369 6.77 1.21 24.64
CA VAL A 369 5.99 0.02 25.00
C VAL A 369 6.74 -0.71 26.10
N ASN A 370 6.11 -0.90 27.26
CA ASN A 370 6.73 -1.56 28.42
C ASN A 370 8.12 -0.99 28.76
N GLY A 371 8.25 0.35 28.67
CA GLY A 371 9.48 1.09 28.93
C GLY A 371 10.51 1.10 27.80
N GLN A 372 10.26 0.46 26.65
CA GLN A 372 11.21 0.39 25.53
C GLN A 372 10.82 1.30 24.35
N PRO A 373 11.77 2.04 23.74
CA PRO A 373 11.52 2.94 22.62
C PRO A 373 11.46 2.18 21.29
N ILE A 374 10.32 1.53 21.03
CA ILE A 374 10.14 0.67 19.87
C ILE A 374 10.40 1.41 18.53
N LEU A 375 10.84 0.66 17.53
CA LEU A 375 10.87 1.11 16.13
C LEU A 375 9.60 0.62 15.42
N ILE A 376 8.89 1.54 14.80
CA ILE A 376 7.72 1.30 13.95
C ILE A 376 8.20 0.95 12.54
N LYS A 377 8.07 -0.32 12.18
CA LYS A 377 8.33 -0.90 10.86
C LYS A 377 6.97 -1.18 10.22
N GLY A 378 6.27 -0.11 9.87
CA GLY A 378 4.84 -0.15 9.59
C GLY A 378 4.48 -0.09 8.10
N VAL A 379 3.21 -0.39 7.83
CA VAL A 379 2.51 -0.19 6.54
C VAL A 379 1.09 0.34 6.77
N ASN A 380 0.60 1.20 5.88
CA ASN A 380 -0.80 1.57 5.77
C ASN A 380 -1.58 0.44 5.07
N ARG A 381 -2.78 0.11 5.54
CA ARG A 381 -3.61 -0.96 4.96
C ARG A 381 -5.06 -0.53 4.83
N HIS A 382 -5.55 -0.52 3.59
CA HIS A 382 -6.98 -0.52 3.28
C HIS A 382 -7.59 -1.93 3.34
N GLU A 383 -8.88 -2.02 3.69
CA GLU A 383 -9.68 -3.24 3.53
C GLU A 383 -10.10 -3.40 2.06
N THR A 384 -9.26 -4.05 1.25
CA THR A 384 -9.52 -4.30 -0.17
C THR A 384 -9.26 -5.75 -0.58
N ASP A 385 -10.18 -6.31 -1.37
CA ASP A 385 -10.08 -7.59 -2.06
C ASP A 385 -10.33 -7.40 -3.57
N PRO A 386 -9.49 -7.97 -4.44
CA PRO A 386 -9.62 -7.80 -5.89
C PRO A 386 -10.92 -8.36 -6.50
N GLN A 387 -11.64 -9.23 -5.79
CA GLN A 387 -12.87 -9.87 -6.25
C GLN A 387 -14.10 -9.36 -5.50
N THR A 388 -13.99 -9.18 -4.17
CA THR A 388 -15.14 -8.87 -3.30
C THR A 388 -15.17 -7.43 -2.78
N GLY A 389 -14.21 -6.59 -3.17
CA GLY A 389 -14.22 -5.17 -2.82
C GLY A 389 -13.86 -4.95 -1.36
N HIS A 390 -14.76 -4.34 -0.59
CA HIS A 390 -14.54 -4.09 0.83
C HIS A 390 -15.02 -5.23 1.74
N VAL A 391 -15.56 -6.31 1.16
CA VAL A 391 -15.91 -7.52 1.91
C VAL A 391 -14.66 -8.40 2.03
N ILE A 392 -13.99 -8.33 3.18
CA ILE A 392 -12.72 -9.05 3.41
C ILE A 392 -12.95 -10.31 4.24
N SER A 393 -12.45 -11.45 3.77
CA SER A 393 -12.50 -12.72 4.50
C SER A 393 -11.45 -12.79 5.60
N ARG A 394 -11.72 -13.62 6.62
CA ARG A 394 -10.75 -13.90 7.69
C ARG A 394 -9.46 -14.50 7.12
N GLU A 395 -9.56 -15.33 6.10
CA GLU A 395 -8.43 -15.96 5.41
C GLU A 395 -7.55 -14.92 4.72
N ALA A 396 -8.15 -13.91 4.07
CA ALA A 396 -7.42 -12.81 3.46
C ALA A 396 -6.71 -11.95 4.52
N MET A 397 -7.36 -11.66 5.65
CA MET A 397 -6.73 -10.97 6.78
C MET A 397 -5.53 -11.74 7.34
N ILE A 398 -5.65 -13.05 7.55
CA ILE A 398 -4.53 -13.90 7.99
C ILE A 398 -3.41 -13.90 6.96
N LYS A 399 -3.74 -13.92 5.66
CA LYS A 399 -2.75 -13.87 4.60
C LYS A 399 -1.97 -12.55 4.62
N ASP A 400 -2.65 -11.43 4.84
CA ASP A 400 -2.02 -10.13 4.97
C ASP A 400 -1.04 -10.11 6.17
N ILE A 401 -1.49 -10.56 7.35
CA ILE A 401 -0.64 -10.64 8.57
C ILE A 401 0.54 -11.59 8.36
N GLN A 402 0.31 -12.74 7.71
CA GLN A 402 1.36 -13.68 7.39
C GLN A 402 2.48 -12.99 6.60
N LEU A 403 2.12 -12.25 5.55
CA LEU A 403 3.08 -11.51 4.74
C LEU A 403 3.78 -10.43 5.56
N MET A 404 3.05 -9.69 6.40
CA MET A 404 3.62 -8.69 7.29
C MET A 404 4.72 -9.31 8.18
N LYS A 405 4.43 -10.39 8.90
CA LYS A 405 5.42 -11.06 9.77
C LYS A 405 6.59 -11.63 8.97
N GLN A 406 6.33 -12.19 7.79
CA GLN A 406 7.36 -12.76 6.91
C GLN A 406 8.28 -11.72 6.28
N PHE A 407 7.81 -10.48 6.14
CA PHE A 407 8.55 -9.35 5.57
C PHE A 407 8.99 -8.32 6.62
N ASN A 408 9.12 -8.74 7.88
CA ASN A 408 9.65 -7.95 9.00
C ASN A 408 8.82 -6.69 9.36
N ILE A 409 7.53 -6.66 8.98
CA ILE A 409 6.59 -5.61 9.40
C ILE A 409 6.10 -5.93 10.81
N ASN A 410 6.08 -4.92 11.68
CA ASN A 410 5.63 -5.05 13.07
C ASN A 410 4.43 -4.16 13.44
N ALA A 411 3.99 -3.30 12.51
CA ALA A 411 2.92 -2.35 12.76
C ALA A 411 2.04 -2.14 11.52
N VAL A 412 0.78 -1.79 11.75
CA VAL A 412 -0.20 -1.43 10.73
C VAL A 412 -1.00 -0.20 11.15
N ARG A 413 -1.33 0.66 10.19
CA ARG A 413 -2.32 1.72 10.36
C ARG A 413 -3.59 1.33 9.61
N CYS A 414 -4.74 1.45 10.26
CA CYS A 414 -6.06 1.21 9.68
C CYS A 414 -6.48 2.39 8.79
N SER A 415 -5.92 2.46 7.58
CA SER A 415 -6.12 3.57 6.65
C SER A 415 -7.50 3.46 5.97
N HIS A 416 -8.43 4.41 6.11
CA HIS A 416 -8.49 5.53 7.06
C HIS A 416 -9.80 5.49 7.83
N TYR A 417 -9.99 4.37 8.52
CA TYR A 417 -11.22 4.00 9.19
C TYR A 417 -11.01 2.78 10.08
N PRO A 418 -11.92 2.50 11.02
CA PRO A 418 -11.84 1.30 11.84
C PRO A 418 -12.05 0.06 10.96
N ASN A 419 -11.09 -0.86 10.99
CA ASN A 419 -11.21 -2.15 10.30
C ASN A 419 -12.22 -3.07 11.03
N SER A 420 -12.49 -4.24 10.47
CA SER A 420 -13.31 -5.26 11.15
C SER A 420 -12.73 -5.64 12.52
N GLU A 421 -13.60 -5.96 13.46
CA GLU A 421 -13.27 -6.49 14.79
C GLU A 421 -12.34 -7.71 14.68
N THR A 422 -12.58 -8.58 13.69
CA THR A 422 -11.73 -9.75 13.42
C THR A 422 -10.30 -9.35 13.06
N TRP A 423 -10.07 -8.21 12.40
CA TRP A 423 -8.72 -7.72 12.11
C TRP A 423 -7.94 -7.43 13.40
N LEU A 424 -8.57 -6.74 14.35
CA LEU A 424 -7.94 -6.38 15.62
C LEU A 424 -7.68 -7.62 16.50
N GLU A 425 -8.61 -8.57 16.54
CA GLU A 425 -8.40 -9.87 17.20
C GLU A 425 -7.17 -10.60 16.64
N LEU A 426 -7.00 -10.60 15.32
CA LEU A 426 -5.85 -11.23 14.67
C LEU A 426 -4.55 -10.44 14.93
N CYS A 427 -4.59 -9.11 14.97
CA CYS A 427 -3.42 -8.30 15.34
C CYS A 427 -2.99 -8.55 16.79
N ASP A 428 -3.93 -8.73 17.71
CA ASP A 428 -3.65 -9.13 19.09
C ASP A 428 -2.99 -10.52 19.15
N GLU A 429 -3.53 -11.49 18.41
CA GLU A 429 -3.08 -12.89 18.38
C GLU A 429 -1.69 -13.04 17.77
N TYR A 430 -1.44 -12.40 16.62
CA TYR A 430 -0.19 -12.58 15.86
C TYR A 430 0.87 -11.51 16.17
N GLY A 431 0.53 -10.50 16.96
CA GLY A 431 1.45 -9.45 17.40
C GLY A 431 1.79 -8.45 16.30
N LEU A 432 0.91 -7.49 16.10
CA LEU A 432 1.14 -6.27 15.34
C LEU A 432 0.72 -5.05 16.17
N TYR A 433 1.52 -4.00 16.15
CA TYR A 433 1.11 -2.71 16.70
C TYR A 433 0.14 -2.02 15.75
N VAL A 434 -0.99 -1.53 16.28
CA VAL A 434 -2.06 -0.91 15.48
C VAL A 434 -2.19 0.57 15.82
N ILE A 435 -2.29 1.39 14.77
CA ILE A 435 -2.94 2.69 14.84
C ILE A 435 -4.37 2.50 14.35
N ASP A 436 -5.32 2.66 15.25
CA ASP A 436 -6.74 2.58 14.90
C ASP A 436 -7.25 4.00 14.65
N GLU A 437 -7.95 4.19 13.52
CA GLU A 437 -8.23 5.52 12.96
C GLU A 437 -9.70 5.70 12.70
N ALA A 438 -10.27 6.82 13.18
CA ALA A 438 -11.67 7.10 12.95
C ALA A 438 -11.95 7.36 11.46
N ASN A 439 -13.14 6.98 11.01
CA ASN A 439 -13.59 7.13 9.63
C ASN A 439 -13.92 8.60 9.31
N ILE A 440 -12.91 9.48 9.30
CA ILE A 440 -13.06 10.91 9.06
C ILE A 440 -12.00 11.35 8.05
N GLU A 441 -12.42 11.58 6.81
CA GLU A 441 -11.63 12.21 5.76
C GLU A 441 -12.51 13.13 4.91
N SER A 442 -12.10 14.39 4.77
CA SER A 442 -12.84 15.40 3.98
C SER A 442 -11.91 16.13 3.01
N HIS A 443 -11.02 15.39 2.36
CA HIS A 443 -9.92 15.90 1.56
C HIS A 443 -10.40 16.93 0.53
N GLY A 444 -11.47 16.63 -0.20
CA GLY A 444 -12.06 17.47 -1.25
C GLY A 444 -12.61 18.82 -0.78
N MET A 445 -12.82 19.01 0.53
CA MET A 445 -13.22 20.31 1.08
C MET A 445 -12.03 21.25 1.30
N GLY A 446 -10.80 20.71 1.31
CA GLY A 446 -9.58 21.42 1.59
C GLY A 446 -9.40 21.80 3.07
N TYR A 447 -8.26 22.42 3.37
CA TYR A 447 -7.81 22.66 4.75
C TYR A 447 -7.89 24.13 5.18
N ASP A 448 -8.41 25.01 4.33
CA ASP A 448 -8.66 26.41 4.70
C ASP A 448 -9.64 26.44 5.88
N ILE A 449 -9.24 27.09 6.98
CA ILE A 449 -10.00 27.15 8.24
C ILE A 449 -11.41 27.74 8.09
N THR A 450 -11.66 28.51 7.02
CA THR A 450 -12.95 29.11 6.69
C THR A 450 -13.87 28.18 5.90
N ARG A 451 -13.33 27.09 5.35
CA ARG A 451 -14.05 26.16 4.46
C ARG A 451 -14.07 24.73 4.95
N THR A 452 -12.99 24.27 5.57
CA THR A 452 -12.77 22.89 6.02
C THR A 452 -13.88 22.36 6.90
N MET A 453 -14.18 21.06 6.79
CA MET A 453 -15.19 20.40 7.65
C MET A 453 -14.73 20.32 9.10
N ALA A 454 -13.42 20.35 9.35
CA ALA A 454 -12.83 20.37 10.69
C ALA A 454 -13.22 21.58 11.56
N ASN A 455 -13.68 22.67 10.95
CA ASN A 455 -13.99 23.92 11.66
C ASN A 455 -15.41 24.42 11.38
N ARG A 456 -16.35 23.51 11.13
CA ARG A 456 -17.78 23.79 11.00
C ARG A 456 -18.53 23.21 12.19
N PRO A 457 -18.93 24.03 13.18
CA PRO A 457 -19.54 23.52 14.42
C PRO A 457 -20.81 22.68 14.23
N THR A 458 -21.57 22.86 13.14
CA THR A 458 -22.75 22.01 12.87
C THR A 458 -22.39 20.54 12.61
N TRP A 459 -21.14 20.27 12.23
CA TRP A 459 -20.60 18.92 11.99
C TRP A 459 -19.93 18.28 13.20
N VAL A 460 -19.90 18.95 14.36
CA VAL A 460 -19.19 18.45 15.55
C VAL A 460 -19.74 17.11 16.03
N THR A 461 -21.06 16.92 15.94
CA THR A 461 -21.73 15.67 16.32
C THR A 461 -21.26 14.50 15.44
N ALA A 462 -21.22 14.70 14.12
CA ALA A 462 -20.77 13.67 13.18
C ALA A 462 -19.28 13.29 13.41
N HIS A 463 -18.41 14.26 13.71
CA HIS A 463 -17.01 13.99 14.05
C HIS A 463 -16.88 13.23 15.38
N LEU A 464 -17.56 13.71 16.43
CA LEU A 464 -17.52 13.10 17.75
C LEU A 464 -18.03 11.65 17.72
N LEU A 465 -19.16 11.39 17.07
CA LEU A 465 -19.71 10.04 16.99
C LEU A 465 -18.74 9.05 16.34
N ARG A 466 -18.03 9.45 15.28
CA ARG A 466 -17.05 8.59 14.59
C ARG A 466 -15.86 8.23 15.48
N VAL A 467 -15.30 9.17 16.26
CA VAL A 467 -14.21 8.86 17.21
C VAL A 467 -14.72 8.10 18.44
N GLN A 468 -15.91 8.44 18.94
CA GLN A 468 -16.53 7.82 20.11
C GLN A 468 -16.83 6.35 19.85
N ARG A 469 -17.49 6.05 18.73
CA ARG A 469 -17.89 4.70 18.37
C ARG A 469 -16.67 3.81 18.10
N MET A 470 -15.61 4.32 17.47
CA MET A 470 -14.35 3.56 17.31
C MET A 470 -13.78 3.19 18.68
N MET A 471 -13.54 4.18 19.55
CA MET A 471 -12.92 3.93 20.85
C MET A 471 -13.76 3.01 21.73
N GLU A 472 -15.09 3.17 21.76
CA GLU A 472 -15.93 2.31 22.59
C GLU A 472 -15.96 0.86 22.10
N ARG A 473 -15.93 0.63 20.78
CA ARG A 473 -15.87 -0.72 20.20
C ARG A 473 -14.55 -1.41 20.51
N ASP A 474 -13.44 -0.66 20.41
CA ASP A 474 -12.09 -1.24 20.26
C ASP A 474 -11.18 -1.08 21.50
N LYS A 475 -11.66 -0.41 22.56
CA LYS A 475 -10.90 -0.07 23.79
C LYS A 475 -10.10 -1.21 24.44
N ASN A 476 -10.54 -2.45 24.31
CA ASN A 476 -9.95 -3.61 25.00
C ASN A 476 -8.79 -4.27 24.22
N HIS A 477 -8.54 -3.90 22.97
CA HIS A 477 -7.48 -4.52 22.15
C HIS A 477 -6.07 -4.07 22.61
N PRO A 478 -5.19 -4.99 23.04
CA PRO A 478 -3.80 -4.66 23.38
C PRO A 478 -2.95 -4.22 22.19
N SER A 479 -3.30 -4.64 20.97
CA SER A 479 -2.60 -4.24 19.74
C SER A 479 -2.65 -2.76 19.44
N ILE A 480 -3.72 -2.07 19.82
CA ILE A 480 -3.90 -0.64 19.57
C ILE A 480 -2.95 0.15 20.49
N ILE A 481 -1.91 0.75 19.90
CA ILE A 481 -0.92 1.57 20.63
C ILE A 481 -1.19 3.06 20.52
N ILE A 482 -1.94 3.50 19.51
CA ILE A 482 -2.25 4.91 19.24
C ILE A 482 -3.69 4.99 18.70
N TRP A 483 -4.45 5.99 19.12
CA TRP A 483 -5.68 6.40 18.47
C TRP A 483 -5.41 7.50 17.44
N SER A 484 -6.00 7.43 16.26
CA SER A 484 -5.94 8.49 15.25
C SER A 484 -7.32 9.10 15.04
N MET A 485 -7.40 10.45 15.02
CA MET A 485 -8.68 11.15 14.89
C MET A 485 -9.26 11.09 13.47
N GLY A 486 -8.47 10.73 12.46
CA GLY A 486 -8.86 10.72 11.05
C GLY A 486 -7.68 11.08 10.14
N ASN A 487 -7.98 11.36 8.88
CA ASN A 487 -7.01 11.62 7.82
C ASN A 487 -7.38 12.87 7.02
N GLU A 488 -6.39 13.69 6.65
CA GLU A 488 -6.51 14.76 5.64
C GLU A 488 -7.85 15.55 5.64
N ALA A 489 -8.37 15.92 6.81
CA ALA A 489 -9.68 16.56 6.96
C ALA A 489 -9.61 18.03 7.41
N GLY A 490 -8.41 18.64 7.35
CA GLY A 490 -8.11 19.96 7.92
C GLY A 490 -8.05 19.96 9.46
N ASN A 491 -8.01 21.11 10.12
CA ASN A 491 -7.96 21.19 11.59
C ASN A 491 -8.90 22.30 12.09
N GLY A 492 -9.32 22.24 13.35
CA GLY A 492 -10.22 23.24 13.93
C GLY A 492 -11.10 22.72 15.06
N TYR A 493 -12.18 23.46 15.34
CA TYR A 493 -13.10 23.24 16.48
C TYR A 493 -13.56 21.77 16.64
N ASN A 494 -13.87 21.08 15.54
CA ASN A 494 -14.36 19.71 15.60
C ASN A 494 -13.27 18.73 16.06
N PHE A 495 -12.04 18.88 15.56
CA PHE A 495 -10.90 18.05 15.99
C PHE A 495 -10.37 18.41 17.37
N TYR A 496 -10.48 19.67 17.81
CA TYR A 496 -10.19 20.02 19.21
C TYR A 496 -11.17 19.34 20.17
N SER A 497 -12.45 19.30 19.80
CA SER A 497 -13.49 18.62 20.56
C SER A 497 -13.26 17.11 20.62
N CYS A 498 -12.89 16.49 19.48
CA CYS A 498 -12.52 15.09 19.43
C CYS A 498 -11.32 14.79 20.32
N TYR A 499 -10.22 15.54 20.17
CA TYR A 499 -9.01 15.34 20.97
C TYR A 499 -9.29 15.41 22.47
N LEU A 500 -9.97 16.47 22.93
CA LEU A 500 -10.29 16.65 24.36
C LEU A 500 -11.14 15.49 24.89
N TRP A 501 -12.15 15.06 24.13
CA TRP A 501 -12.98 13.92 24.52
C TRP A 501 -12.16 12.62 24.58
N MET A 502 -11.36 12.33 23.56
CA MET A 502 -10.53 11.12 23.48
C MET A 502 -9.51 11.05 24.62
N LYS A 503 -8.83 12.17 24.93
CA LYS A 503 -7.88 12.25 26.06
C LYS A 503 -8.58 12.09 27.42
N GLN A 504 -9.82 12.57 27.55
CA GLN A 504 -10.61 12.35 28.76
C GLN A 504 -11.06 10.89 28.89
N ARG A 505 -11.37 10.23 27.77
CA ARG A 505 -11.90 8.86 27.73
C ARG A 505 -10.85 7.78 27.94
N ASP A 506 -9.67 7.93 27.32
CA ASP A 506 -8.57 6.97 27.42
C ASP A 506 -7.24 7.72 27.62
N SER A 507 -6.69 7.58 28.82
CA SER A 507 -5.35 8.10 29.16
C SER A 507 -4.24 7.07 28.98
N SER A 508 -4.58 5.81 28.68
CA SER A 508 -3.62 4.71 28.51
C SER A 508 -2.94 4.69 27.15
N ARG A 509 -3.48 5.42 26.17
CA ARG A 509 -2.96 5.53 24.81
C ARG A 509 -2.81 6.99 24.36
N PRO A 510 -1.77 7.32 23.58
CA PRO A 510 -1.67 8.61 22.90
C PRO A 510 -2.70 8.77 21.78
N VAL A 511 -3.01 10.02 21.45
CA VAL A 511 -3.87 10.42 20.33
C VAL A 511 -3.01 11.16 19.30
N GLN A 512 -3.10 10.77 18.03
CA GLN A 512 -2.44 11.46 16.94
C GLN A 512 -3.44 12.07 15.94
N TYR A 513 -3.01 13.11 15.25
CA TYR A 513 -3.70 13.59 14.06
C TYR A 513 -2.73 14.37 13.16
N GLU A 514 -2.60 13.93 11.91
CA GLU A 514 -1.54 14.44 11.05
C GLU A 514 -1.76 15.90 10.62
N ARG A 515 -3.02 16.32 10.43
CA ARG A 515 -3.35 17.71 10.08
C ARG A 515 -3.37 18.68 11.26
N ALA A 516 -3.03 18.26 12.48
CA ALA A 516 -2.78 19.16 13.61
C ALA A 516 -1.46 19.95 13.42
N VAL A 517 -1.27 20.55 12.25
CA VAL A 517 -0.05 21.21 11.79
C VAL A 517 -0.09 22.69 12.15
N ALA A 518 0.94 23.17 12.84
CA ALA A 518 1.18 24.60 13.05
C ALA A 518 2.02 25.21 11.92
N ASP A 519 3.11 24.53 11.51
CA ASP A 519 3.93 24.90 10.35
C ASP A 519 4.58 23.64 9.76
N TYR A 520 4.08 23.21 8.60
CA TYR A 520 4.55 22.00 7.94
C TYR A 520 6.01 22.09 7.50
N ARG A 521 6.51 23.29 7.15
CA ARG A 521 7.90 23.47 6.68
C ARG A 521 8.90 23.31 7.81
N ARG A 522 8.48 23.64 9.03
CA ARG A 522 9.27 23.47 10.26
C ARG A 522 8.96 22.17 10.99
N LEU A 523 8.00 21.40 10.46
CA LEU A 523 7.48 20.18 11.05
C LEU A 523 7.01 20.40 12.50
N THR A 524 6.26 21.48 12.75
CA THR A 524 5.68 21.79 14.06
C THR A 524 4.19 21.50 14.09
N TRP A 525 3.74 20.87 15.18
CA TRP A 525 2.35 20.47 15.41
C TRP A 525 1.70 21.32 16.49
N GLU A 526 0.39 21.51 16.39
CA GLU A 526 -0.47 22.05 17.44
C GLU A 526 -0.61 21.09 18.62
N TRP A 527 -1.34 21.52 19.66
CA TRP A 527 -1.48 20.81 20.94
C TRP A 527 -2.43 19.61 20.87
N ASN A 528 -3.29 19.52 19.85
CA ASN A 528 -4.27 18.45 19.67
C ASN A 528 -3.69 17.21 18.94
N SER A 529 -2.40 16.92 19.16
CA SER A 529 -1.73 15.68 18.77
C SER A 529 -0.54 15.41 19.68
N ASP A 530 -0.49 14.21 20.25
CA ASP A 530 0.60 13.73 21.10
C ASP A 530 1.86 13.36 20.28
N VAL A 531 1.70 13.14 18.97
CA VAL A 531 2.75 12.67 18.04
C VAL A 531 2.97 13.69 16.94
N ILE A 532 4.24 13.91 16.56
CA ILE A 532 4.59 14.60 15.30
C ILE A 532 4.59 13.55 14.20
N ASN A 533 3.60 13.59 13.31
CA ASN A 533 3.31 12.47 12.43
C ASN A 533 3.17 12.81 10.94
N PRO A 534 4.10 13.56 10.33
CA PRO A 534 3.96 14.03 8.94
C PRO A 534 3.80 12.90 7.91
N MET A 535 3.20 13.27 6.78
CA MET A 535 3.21 12.50 5.54
C MET A 535 4.36 12.91 4.59
N TYR A 536 5.00 11.94 3.95
CA TYR A 536 5.93 12.11 2.81
C TYR A 536 7.08 13.13 3.01
N THR A 537 7.50 13.33 4.26
CA THR A 537 8.65 14.21 4.57
C THR A 537 9.93 13.59 4.05
N SER A 538 10.74 14.32 3.28
CA SER A 538 11.99 13.80 2.72
C SER A 538 13.06 13.49 3.80
N PRO A 539 14.01 12.56 3.55
CA PRO A 539 15.13 12.32 4.45
C PRO A 539 15.95 13.59 4.76
N GLY A 540 16.08 14.51 3.80
CA GLY A 540 16.77 15.78 4.00
C GLY A 540 16.05 16.70 4.99
N ALA A 541 14.72 16.77 4.92
CA ALA A 541 13.91 17.54 5.88
C ALA A 541 13.97 16.93 7.29
N MET A 542 14.05 15.60 7.41
CA MET A 542 14.28 14.92 8.69
C MET A 542 15.64 15.29 9.30
N VAL A 543 16.70 15.32 8.50
CA VAL A 543 18.02 15.78 8.98
C VAL A 543 17.96 17.23 9.46
N GLU A 544 17.19 18.09 8.78
CA GLU A 544 17.00 19.48 9.20
C GLU A 544 16.16 19.59 10.49
N TYR A 545 15.16 18.73 10.68
CA TYR A 545 14.40 18.63 11.92
C TYR A 545 15.30 18.36 13.12
N VAL A 546 16.25 17.41 13.00
CA VAL A 546 17.19 17.07 14.08
C VAL A 546 18.03 18.28 14.50
N LYS A 547 18.51 19.08 13.54
CA LYS A 547 19.30 20.28 13.86
C LYS A 547 18.49 21.33 14.63
N ASN A 548 17.22 21.48 14.25
CA ASN A 548 16.33 22.48 14.84
C ASN A 548 15.70 22.01 16.16
N ASN A 549 15.73 20.72 16.47
CA ASN A 549 15.09 20.12 17.64
C ASN A 549 16.04 19.16 18.38
N PRO A 550 17.14 19.63 18.98
CA PRO A 550 18.14 18.76 19.63
C PRO A 550 17.63 18.00 20.85
N GLN A 551 16.47 18.38 21.39
CA GLN A 551 15.77 17.73 22.50
C GLN A 551 14.26 17.66 22.16
N PRO A 552 13.83 16.68 21.34
CA PRO A 552 12.44 16.54 20.97
C PRO A 552 11.58 16.20 22.20
N VAL A 553 10.38 16.76 22.28
CA VAL A 553 9.43 16.54 23.39
C VAL A 553 8.22 15.69 23.00
N ARG A 554 8.06 15.39 21.70
CA ARG A 554 7.04 14.49 21.16
C ARG A 554 7.71 13.44 20.27
N PRO A 555 7.17 12.20 20.23
CA PRO A 555 7.61 11.19 19.29
C PRO A 555 7.38 11.65 17.86
N PHE A 556 8.30 11.27 16.98
CA PHE A 556 8.19 11.50 15.54
C PHE A 556 8.04 10.16 14.83
N VAL A 557 6.86 9.96 14.22
CA VAL A 557 6.50 8.73 13.48
C VAL A 557 5.86 9.13 12.16
N LEU A 558 6.47 8.81 11.02
CA LEU A 558 5.90 9.13 9.71
C LEU A 558 4.58 8.36 9.53
N VAL A 559 3.45 9.05 9.47
CA VAL A 559 2.14 8.36 9.31
C VAL A 559 2.01 7.77 7.90
N GLU A 560 2.66 8.41 6.92
CA GLU A 560 2.84 7.92 5.55
C GLU A 560 4.22 8.34 5.05
N TYR A 561 4.96 7.42 4.44
CA TYR A 561 6.21 7.71 3.74
C TYR A 561 6.48 6.64 2.68
N ALA A 562 7.49 6.89 1.85
CA ALA A 562 7.97 5.92 0.87
C ALA A 562 6.85 5.38 -0.05
N HIS A 563 6.17 6.28 -0.76
CA HIS A 563 5.02 5.95 -1.61
C HIS A 563 5.37 4.86 -2.65
N ALA A 564 4.68 3.72 -2.63
CA ALA A 564 5.07 2.50 -3.34
C ALA A 564 4.36 2.28 -4.70
N MET A 565 3.80 3.34 -5.30
CA MET A 565 3.12 3.27 -6.60
C MET A 565 4.00 2.83 -7.75
N GLY A 566 3.61 1.75 -8.42
CA GLY A 566 4.36 1.14 -9.52
C GLY A 566 5.79 0.77 -9.11
N ASN A 567 6.76 0.94 -10.02
CA ASN A 567 8.18 0.77 -9.73
C ASN A 567 8.74 1.95 -8.90
N SER A 568 8.74 1.79 -7.56
CA SER A 568 9.07 2.88 -6.61
C SER A 568 10.00 2.41 -5.46
N LEU A 569 9.87 2.98 -4.26
CA LEU A 569 10.60 2.65 -3.03
C LEU A 569 12.13 2.83 -3.10
N GLY A 570 12.59 3.75 -3.95
CA GLY A 570 13.99 4.05 -4.22
C GLY A 570 14.80 4.47 -3.00
N ASN A 571 14.39 5.55 -2.32
CA ASN A 571 15.16 6.15 -1.23
C ASN A 571 14.89 5.53 0.17
N PHE A 572 14.36 4.30 0.20
CA PHE A 572 13.94 3.65 1.45
C PHE A 572 15.09 3.42 2.43
N THR A 573 16.23 3.02 1.91
CA THR A 573 17.46 2.84 2.70
C THR A 573 17.94 4.18 3.30
N ASP A 574 17.70 5.31 2.64
CA ASP A 574 18.11 6.63 3.15
C ASP A 574 17.26 7.09 4.32
N TYR A 575 15.94 6.84 4.29
CA TYR A 575 15.07 7.03 5.45
C TYR A 575 15.59 6.29 6.67
N TRP A 576 15.87 4.99 6.52
CA TRP A 576 16.27 4.16 7.64
C TRP A 576 17.68 4.43 8.15
N LYS A 577 18.58 4.95 7.30
CA LYS A 577 19.85 5.51 7.76
C LYS A 577 19.61 6.72 8.67
N VAL A 578 18.74 7.66 8.29
CA VAL A 578 18.41 8.83 9.12
C VAL A 578 17.77 8.40 10.44
N ILE A 579 16.80 7.48 10.40
CA ILE A 579 16.11 6.95 11.59
C ILE A 579 17.11 6.28 12.55
N ARG A 580 17.89 5.31 12.06
CA ARG A 580 18.83 4.53 12.90
C ARG A 580 19.99 5.35 13.42
N ASN A 581 20.41 6.40 12.72
CA ASN A 581 21.47 7.30 13.19
C ASN A 581 20.95 8.33 14.22
N ASN A 582 19.64 8.54 14.30
CA ASN A 582 19.02 9.56 15.17
C ASN A 582 17.92 8.94 16.06
N LYS A 583 18.24 7.83 16.74
CA LYS A 583 17.29 7.04 17.55
C LYS A 583 16.57 7.79 18.68
N LYS A 584 17.04 8.98 19.05
CA LYS A 584 16.36 9.87 20.03
C LYS A 584 15.31 10.80 19.41
N HIS A 585 15.22 10.83 18.08
CA HIS A 585 14.34 11.74 17.35
C HIS A 585 13.29 10.98 16.55
N PHE A 586 13.63 9.85 15.94
CA PHE A 586 12.75 9.15 15.02
C PHE A 586 12.51 7.71 15.44
N GLN A 587 11.26 7.26 15.27
CA GLN A 587 10.83 5.89 15.55
C GLN A 587 10.29 5.16 14.33
N GLY A 588 10.60 5.60 13.11
CA GLY A 588 10.14 4.96 11.89
C GLY A 588 8.81 5.51 11.39
N GLY A 589 7.96 4.64 10.84
CA GLY A 589 6.69 5.05 10.23
C GLY A 589 6.00 3.95 9.41
N TYR A 590 4.99 4.36 8.64
CA TYR A 590 4.13 3.47 7.87
C TYR A 590 4.25 3.73 6.36
N ILE A 591 4.67 2.72 5.60
CA ILE A 591 4.76 2.81 4.13
C ILE A 591 3.35 3.01 3.55
N TRP A 592 3.22 3.80 2.49
CA TRP A 592 2.00 3.90 1.69
C TRP A 592 2.13 3.12 0.37
N ASP A 593 1.46 1.99 0.17
CA ASP A 593 0.65 1.22 1.13
C ASP A 593 0.88 -0.30 1.02
N PHE A 594 0.07 -1.12 1.71
CA PHE A 594 0.29 -2.56 1.80
C PHE A 594 -0.02 -3.30 0.48
N VAL A 595 -1.19 -3.06 -0.12
CA VAL A 595 -1.69 -3.83 -1.27
C VAL A 595 -2.39 -2.94 -2.28
N ASP A 596 -2.16 -3.19 -3.57
CA ASP A 596 -2.88 -2.47 -4.62
C ASP A 596 -4.40 -2.65 -4.49
N GLN A 597 -5.12 -1.54 -4.57
CA GLN A 597 -6.58 -1.52 -4.63
C GLN A 597 -7.05 -1.77 -6.07
N SER A 598 -6.62 -2.86 -6.72
CA SER A 598 -7.04 -3.18 -8.10
C SER A 598 -8.00 -4.35 -8.13
N PHE A 599 -9.11 -4.23 -8.85
CA PHE A 599 -10.00 -5.35 -9.12
C PHE A 599 -9.47 -6.24 -10.25
N GLN A 600 -9.90 -7.50 -10.28
CA GLN A 600 -9.51 -8.46 -11.31
C GLN A 600 -10.62 -8.70 -12.33
N ARG A 601 -10.28 -8.65 -13.62
CA ARG A 601 -11.15 -9.04 -14.73
C ARG A 601 -10.37 -9.83 -15.78
N PRO A 602 -10.96 -10.84 -16.44
CA PRO A 602 -10.33 -11.46 -17.60
C PRO A 602 -10.36 -10.52 -18.81
N ASN A 603 -9.28 -10.44 -19.60
CA ASN A 603 -9.32 -9.83 -20.93
C ASN A 603 -9.92 -10.79 -21.98
N SER A 604 -9.98 -10.35 -23.24
CA SER A 604 -10.49 -11.15 -24.37
C SER A 604 -9.68 -12.43 -24.66
N LYS A 605 -8.47 -12.56 -24.12
CA LYS A 605 -7.62 -13.76 -24.23
C LYS A 605 -7.75 -14.69 -23.02
N GLY A 606 -8.44 -14.26 -21.97
CA GLY A 606 -8.57 -14.98 -20.69
C GLY A 606 -7.49 -14.65 -19.66
N ASP A 607 -6.56 -13.72 -19.96
CA ASP A 607 -5.54 -13.29 -18.99
C ASP A 607 -6.16 -12.36 -17.94
N THR A 608 -5.70 -12.45 -16.69
CA THR A 608 -6.13 -11.55 -15.62
C THR A 608 -5.58 -10.14 -15.84
N VAL A 609 -6.48 -9.19 -16.01
CA VAL A 609 -6.23 -7.74 -15.97
C VAL A 609 -6.54 -7.23 -14.58
N TYR A 610 -5.64 -6.41 -14.07
CA TYR A 610 -5.87 -5.63 -12.88
C TYR A 610 -6.32 -4.24 -13.29
N THR A 611 -7.55 -3.94 -12.94
CA THR A 611 -8.27 -2.74 -13.35
C THR A 611 -8.17 -1.67 -12.28
N TYR A 612 -8.26 -0.43 -12.73
CA TYR A 612 -8.15 0.78 -11.92
C TYR A 612 -9.14 1.84 -12.41
N GLY A 613 -9.08 3.06 -11.88
CA GLY A 613 -9.96 4.15 -12.32
C GLY A 613 -9.95 4.34 -13.84
N GLY A 614 -11.12 4.57 -14.43
CA GLY A 614 -11.36 4.68 -15.87
C GLY A 614 -11.83 3.39 -16.53
N ASP A 615 -11.79 2.24 -15.84
CA ASP A 615 -12.25 0.95 -16.38
C ASP A 615 -13.76 0.68 -16.19
N TYR A 616 -14.45 1.49 -15.39
CA TYR A 616 -15.80 1.19 -14.91
C TYR A 616 -16.78 2.34 -15.08
N GLU A 617 -16.35 3.52 -14.67
CA GLU A 617 -17.15 4.73 -14.61
C GLU A 617 -17.45 5.31 -16.01
N PRO A 618 -18.54 6.09 -16.15
CA PRO A 618 -18.82 6.80 -17.40
C PRO A 618 -17.75 7.87 -17.68
N GLU A 619 -17.63 8.29 -18.94
CA GLU A 619 -16.59 9.23 -19.39
C GLU A 619 -16.62 10.58 -18.65
N GLU A 620 -17.79 11.03 -18.21
CA GLU A 620 -17.97 12.28 -17.47
C GLU A 620 -17.59 12.18 -15.99
N ALA A 621 -17.46 10.96 -15.45
CA ALA A 621 -17.05 10.76 -14.07
C ALA A 621 -15.59 11.19 -13.88
N VAL A 622 -15.31 11.76 -12.72
CA VAL A 622 -13.94 12.09 -12.33
C VAL A 622 -13.26 10.79 -11.90
N THR A 623 -12.04 10.60 -12.40
CA THR A 623 -11.19 9.47 -12.00
C THR A 623 -9.72 9.86 -11.87
N ASP A 624 -9.06 9.27 -10.88
CA ASP A 624 -7.62 9.40 -10.65
C ASP A 624 -6.83 8.17 -11.13
N TRP A 625 -7.44 7.38 -12.03
CA TRP A 625 -6.77 6.36 -12.82
C TRP A 625 -6.06 5.30 -11.96
N ASN A 626 -4.79 5.02 -12.25
CA ASN A 626 -4.00 3.97 -11.62
C ASN A 626 -3.46 4.34 -10.24
N PHE A 627 -3.88 5.48 -9.67
CA PHE A 627 -3.49 5.85 -8.31
C PHE A 627 -4.04 4.87 -7.27
N THR A 628 -4.86 3.88 -7.64
CA THR A 628 -5.20 2.71 -6.82
C THR A 628 -4.03 1.73 -6.58
N ALA A 629 -3.01 1.73 -7.44
CA ALA A 629 -1.94 0.72 -7.46
C ALA A 629 -0.69 1.22 -6.71
N LYS A 630 -0.78 1.30 -5.38
CA LYS A 630 0.22 1.89 -4.48
C LYS A 630 0.90 0.88 -3.54
N GLY A 631 0.71 -0.40 -3.77
CA GLY A 631 1.07 -1.45 -2.83
C GLY A 631 2.54 -1.87 -2.84
N ILE A 632 3.04 -2.25 -1.66
CA ILE A 632 4.23 -3.12 -1.52
C ILE A 632 3.94 -4.52 -2.10
N PHE A 633 2.68 -4.96 -2.03
CA PHE A 633 2.19 -6.18 -2.63
C PHE A 633 1.17 -5.89 -3.72
N TYR A 634 1.18 -6.72 -4.76
CA TYR A 634 0.17 -6.73 -5.81
C TYR A 634 -1.20 -7.05 -5.23
N ALA A 635 -2.31 -6.73 -5.90
CA ALA A 635 -3.67 -7.00 -5.39
C ALA A 635 -3.93 -8.48 -5.00
N ASN A 636 -3.25 -9.43 -5.66
CA ASN A 636 -3.28 -10.86 -5.31
C ASN A 636 -2.25 -11.28 -4.23
N ARG A 637 -1.66 -10.31 -3.52
CA ARG A 637 -0.66 -10.47 -2.46
C ARG A 637 0.71 -11.01 -2.94
N THR A 638 0.99 -10.95 -4.25
CA THR A 638 2.34 -11.25 -4.78
C THR A 638 3.30 -10.10 -4.42
N PRO A 639 4.51 -10.36 -3.90
CA PRO A 639 5.45 -9.29 -3.59
C PRO A 639 5.95 -8.60 -4.86
N TYR A 640 5.88 -7.27 -4.90
CA TYR A 640 6.61 -6.48 -5.88
C TYR A 640 8.12 -6.59 -5.64
N PRO A 641 8.97 -6.25 -6.63
CA PRO A 641 10.42 -6.23 -6.45
C PRO A 641 10.87 -5.36 -5.26
N HIS A 642 10.21 -4.22 -5.01
CA HIS A 642 10.50 -3.37 -3.85
C HIS A 642 10.15 -3.98 -2.49
N ALA A 643 9.30 -5.01 -2.41
CA ALA A 643 9.01 -5.68 -1.14
C ALA A 643 10.26 -6.35 -0.54
N TRP A 644 11.18 -6.81 -1.40
CA TRP A 644 12.44 -7.41 -0.97
C TRP A 644 13.41 -6.36 -0.41
N GLU A 645 13.43 -5.16 -0.99
CA GLU A 645 14.17 -4.00 -0.43
C GLU A 645 13.63 -3.65 0.96
N MET A 646 12.31 -3.53 1.08
CA MET A 646 11.66 -3.27 2.37
C MET A 646 12.03 -4.34 3.41
N LYS A 647 11.90 -5.63 3.08
CA LYS A 647 12.22 -6.74 3.99
C LYS A 647 13.66 -6.65 4.53
N LYS A 648 14.62 -6.38 3.64
CA LYS A 648 16.04 -6.21 4.00
C LYS A 648 16.25 -5.01 4.90
N VAL A 649 15.65 -3.86 4.58
CA VAL A 649 15.80 -2.63 5.38
C VAL A 649 15.13 -2.78 6.76
N TYR A 650 13.99 -3.46 6.84
CA TYR A 650 13.24 -3.73 8.08
C TYR A 650 13.82 -4.86 8.95
N GLN A 651 14.81 -5.62 8.51
CA GLN A 651 15.33 -6.74 9.31
C GLN A 651 15.88 -6.30 10.68
N ASP A 652 15.77 -7.15 11.70
CA ASP A 652 16.25 -6.86 13.07
C ASP A 652 17.70 -7.30 13.32
N ILE A 653 18.26 -8.14 12.44
CA ILE A 653 19.60 -8.72 12.60
C ILE A 653 20.55 -7.96 11.70
N HIS A 654 21.47 -7.19 12.29
CA HIS A 654 22.44 -6.39 11.55
C HIS A 654 23.84 -6.98 11.73
N THR A 655 24.60 -7.11 10.63
CA THR A 655 25.91 -7.77 10.68
C THR A 655 26.98 -6.93 10.02
N ARG A 656 28.19 -6.94 10.58
CA ARG A 656 29.39 -6.35 9.98
C ARG A 656 30.58 -7.28 10.15
N LEU A 657 31.59 -7.13 9.29
CA LEU A 657 32.89 -7.77 9.49
C LEU A 657 33.58 -7.18 10.73
N SER A 658 34.27 -8.04 11.47
CA SER A 658 35.13 -7.66 12.60
C SER A 658 36.44 -8.44 12.45
N GLY A 659 37.50 -7.78 11.98
CA GLY A 659 38.74 -8.47 11.59
C GLY A 659 38.62 -9.20 10.25
N THR A 660 39.37 -10.30 10.09
CA THR A 660 39.54 -11.00 8.80
C THR A 660 38.61 -12.20 8.61
N ASP A 661 38.14 -12.81 9.71
CA ASP A 661 37.41 -14.07 9.73
C ASP A 661 36.26 -14.08 10.75
N SER A 662 35.90 -12.93 11.31
CA SER A 662 34.86 -12.83 12.33
C SER A 662 33.81 -11.79 11.93
N ILE A 663 32.60 -11.98 12.44
CA ILE A 663 31.47 -11.08 12.24
C ILE A 663 30.93 -10.61 13.59
N THR A 664 30.47 -9.36 13.64
CA THR A 664 29.72 -8.84 14.78
C THR A 664 28.25 -8.69 14.38
N ILE A 665 27.37 -9.33 15.14
CA ILE A 665 25.92 -9.35 14.96
C ILE A 665 25.27 -8.47 16.03
N TYR A 666 24.32 -7.63 15.64
CA TYR A 666 23.52 -6.77 16.52
C TYR A 666 22.05 -7.20 16.49
N ASN A 667 21.44 -7.27 17.68
CA ASN A 667 20.02 -7.48 17.85
C ASN A 667 19.27 -6.15 17.98
N GLU A 668 18.53 -5.73 16.95
CA GLU A 668 17.71 -4.50 16.98
C GLU A 668 16.38 -4.69 17.73
N ARG A 669 16.03 -5.91 18.15
CA ARG A 669 14.81 -6.18 18.93
C ARG A 669 14.90 -5.63 20.35
N PHE A 670 13.75 -5.33 20.94
CA PHE A 670 13.68 -4.76 22.30
C PHE A 670 13.27 -5.78 23.35
N PHE A 671 12.49 -6.80 22.98
CA PHE A 671 11.88 -7.72 23.96
C PHE A 671 12.42 -9.15 23.86
N THR A 672 12.84 -9.59 22.67
CA THR A 672 13.30 -10.97 22.45
C THR A 672 14.78 -11.06 22.11
N ALA A 673 15.45 -12.03 22.75
CA ALA A 673 16.77 -12.46 22.32
C ALA A 673 16.67 -13.12 20.93
N ILE A 674 17.69 -12.93 20.09
CA ILE A 674 17.85 -13.78 18.92
C ILE A 674 18.37 -15.13 19.44
N LYS A 675 17.54 -16.17 19.30
CA LYS A 675 17.85 -17.58 19.57
C LYS A 675 17.00 -18.45 18.65
N GLY A 676 17.40 -19.70 18.41
CA GLY A 676 16.68 -20.57 17.47
C GLY A 676 16.73 -20.07 16.02
N ILE A 677 17.79 -19.34 15.67
CA ILE A 677 18.09 -18.88 14.31
C ILE A 677 19.39 -19.55 13.85
N ALA A 678 19.36 -20.22 12.71
CA ALA A 678 20.56 -20.73 12.07
C ALA A 678 21.21 -19.61 11.24
N LEU A 679 22.52 -19.44 11.38
CA LEU A 679 23.31 -18.59 10.51
C LEU A 679 23.97 -19.47 9.44
N GLN A 680 23.49 -19.40 8.20
CA GLN A 680 24.19 -19.96 7.06
C GLN A 680 25.14 -18.91 6.49
N TRP A 681 26.39 -19.29 6.24
CA TRP A 681 27.36 -18.43 5.57
C TRP A 681 27.89 -19.10 4.30
N GLU A 682 28.12 -18.30 3.27
CA GLU A 682 28.77 -18.71 2.02
C GLU A 682 29.85 -17.71 1.67
N LEU A 683 31.08 -18.19 1.44
CA LEU A 683 32.12 -17.40 0.80
C LEU A 683 31.95 -17.55 -0.71
N VAL A 684 31.73 -16.42 -1.38
CA VAL A 684 31.49 -16.32 -2.81
C VAL A 684 32.68 -15.61 -3.44
N VAL A 685 33.31 -16.22 -4.44
CA VAL A 685 34.44 -15.65 -5.20
C VAL A 685 34.08 -15.58 -6.68
N ASP A 686 34.16 -14.38 -7.26
CA ASP A 686 33.73 -14.07 -8.62
C ASP A 686 32.31 -14.61 -8.92
N GLY A 687 31.42 -14.46 -7.92
CA GLY A 687 30.03 -14.88 -7.97
C GLY A 687 29.79 -16.39 -7.81
N LYS A 688 30.83 -17.20 -7.61
CA LYS A 688 30.72 -18.64 -7.34
C LYS A 688 30.93 -18.95 -5.87
N LYS A 689 30.04 -19.75 -5.29
CA LYS A 689 30.23 -20.31 -3.96
C LYS A 689 31.46 -21.21 -3.95
N VAL A 690 32.42 -20.91 -3.07
CA VAL A 690 33.66 -21.70 -2.90
C VAL A 690 33.75 -22.38 -1.54
N GLN A 691 33.16 -21.79 -0.50
CA GLN A 691 33.09 -22.35 0.85
C GLN A 691 31.73 -21.99 1.45
N SER A 692 31.26 -22.80 2.39
CA SER A 692 30.05 -22.52 3.15
C SER A 692 30.08 -23.23 4.49
N GLY A 693 29.28 -22.75 5.42
CA GLY A 693 29.08 -23.42 6.69
C GLY A 693 27.84 -22.90 7.38
N GLU A 694 27.60 -23.44 8.57
CA GLU A 694 26.48 -23.07 9.42
C GLU A 694 26.99 -22.87 10.84
N VAL A 695 26.48 -21.83 11.49
CA VAL A 695 26.65 -21.62 12.94
C VAL A 695 25.29 -21.81 13.60
N LYS A 696 25.21 -22.85 14.43
CA LYS A 696 24.06 -23.15 15.29
C LYS A 696 24.32 -22.66 16.71
N ASP A 697 23.27 -22.61 17.52
CA ASP A 697 23.32 -22.40 18.97
C ASP A 697 24.01 -21.10 19.43
N TRP A 698 24.04 -20.09 18.57
CA TRP A 698 24.41 -18.73 18.95
C TRP A 698 23.16 -17.98 19.44
N GLN A 699 23.40 -17.00 20.31
CA GLN A 699 22.34 -16.13 20.81
C GLN A 699 22.86 -14.73 21.13
N VAL A 700 21.96 -13.77 21.12
CA VAL A 700 22.26 -12.39 21.52
C VAL A 700 21.02 -11.76 22.14
N ALA A 701 21.19 -11.16 23.32
CA ALA A 701 20.11 -10.50 24.04
C ALA A 701 19.60 -9.25 23.29
N PRO A 702 18.38 -8.75 23.57
CA PRO A 702 17.88 -7.50 22.99
C PRO A 702 18.88 -6.36 23.11
N GLN A 703 19.04 -5.57 22.04
CA GLN A 703 19.94 -4.42 21.99
C GLN A 703 21.43 -4.73 22.29
N GLN A 704 21.85 -5.99 22.25
CA GLN A 704 23.24 -6.40 22.48
C GLN A 704 23.92 -6.85 21.19
N TYR A 705 25.24 -7.07 21.29
CA TYR A 705 26.09 -7.58 20.23
C TYR A 705 26.66 -8.94 20.59
N VAL A 706 26.93 -9.76 19.58
CA VAL A 706 27.77 -10.97 19.70
C VAL A 706 28.77 -11.01 18.55
N THR A 707 29.99 -11.49 18.82
CA THR A 707 31.00 -11.72 17.78
C THR A 707 31.16 -13.21 17.58
N LEU A 708 31.06 -13.66 16.32
CA LEU A 708 31.22 -15.05 15.93
C LEU A 708 32.40 -15.16 14.97
N HIS A 709 33.25 -16.16 15.19
CA HIS A 709 34.29 -16.55 14.25
C HIS A 709 33.69 -17.46 13.18
N LEU A 710 34.03 -17.20 11.91
CA LEU A 710 33.61 -17.99 10.76
C LEU A 710 34.86 -18.66 10.16
N PRO A 711 34.94 -19.99 10.14
CA PRO A 711 36.14 -20.71 9.75
C PRO A 711 36.28 -20.81 8.21
N TYR A 712 36.33 -19.67 7.52
CA TYR A 712 36.59 -19.62 6.08
C TYR A 712 38.02 -19.18 5.78
N ASN A 713 38.59 -19.74 4.72
CA ASN A 713 39.89 -19.31 4.20
C ASN A 713 39.69 -18.15 3.23
N LYS A 714 40.28 -16.99 3.53
CA LYS A 714 40.22 -15.82 2.66
C LYS A 714 40.86 -16.14 1.29
N PRO A 715 40.23 -15.79 0.16
CA PRO A 715 40.81 -16.03 -1.15
C PRO A 715 42.00 -15.11 -1.41
N THR A 716 42.95 -15.56 -2.22
CA THR A 716 44.12 -14.76 -2.64
C THR A 716 43.86 -13.90 -3.88
N THR A 717 42.84 -14.26 -4.67
CA THR A 717 42.48 -13.60 -5.93
C THR A 717 40.96 -13.59 -6.11
N GLY A 718 40.46 -12.73 -7.00
CA GLY A 718 39.03 -12.60 -7.30
C GLY A 718 38.31 -11.62 -6.36
N GLU A 719 37.13 -11.19 -6.78
CA GLU A 719 36.20 -10.44 -5.94
C GLU A 719 35.54 -11.40 -4.97
N ALA A 720 35.52 -11.07 -3.68
CA ALA A 720 35.01 -11.99 -2.66
C ALA A 720 33.99 -11.33 -1.74
N PHE A 721 32.89 -12.05 -1.52
CA PHE A 721 31.83 -11.67 -0.60
C PHE A 721 31.55 -12.80 0.38
N LEU A 722 31.16 -12.42 1.59
CA LEU A 722 30.57 -13.32 2.56
C LEU A 722 29.06 -13.08 2.57
N ASN A 723 28.31 -14.05 2.03
CA ASN A 723 26.85 -14.06 2.06
C ASN A 723 26.39 -14.71 3.37
N LEU A 724 25.50 -14.05 4.08
CA LEU A 724 24.93 -14.50 5.34
C LEU A 724 23.42 -14.60 5.21
N ALA A 725 22.84 -15.70 5.65
CA ALA A 725 21.41 -15.90 5.76
C ALA A 725 21.05 -16.35 7.17
N TYR A 726 20.07 -15.68 7.77
CA TYR A 726 19.55 -15.96 9.10
C TYR A 726 18.17 -16.58 8.96
N SER A 727 18.03 -17.86 9.29
CA SER A 727 16.78 -18.60 9.11
C SER A 727 16.23 -19.16 10.41
N THR A 728 14.90 -19.19 10.53
CA THR A 728 14.22 -19.80 11.68
C THR A 728 14.52 -21.30 11.74
N THR A 729 14.87 -21.81 12.92
CA THR A 729 15.10 -23.27 13.10
C THR A 729 13.80 -24.04 13.39
N THR A 730 12.79 -23.35 13.92
CA THR A 730 11.45 -23.89 14.18
C THR A 730 10.41 -22.95 13.59
N ALA A 731 9.21 -23.48 13.31
CA ALA A 731 8.09 -22.65 12.90
C ALA A 731 7.68 -21.72 14.05
N GLN A 732 7.30 -20.49 13.69
CA GLN A 732 6.61 -19.53 14.55
C GLN A 732 5.21 -19.33 13.97
N PRO A 733 4.24 -18.73 14.71
CA PRO A 733 2.95 -18.39 14.13
C PRO A 733 3.09 -17.63 12.80
N LEU A 734 2.48 -18.18 11.75
CA LEU A 734 2.51 -17.68 10.36
C LEU A 734 3.90 -17.59 9.67
N VAL A 735 4.98 -17.93 10.36
CA VAL A 735 6.35 -17.93 9.80
C VAL A 735 6.89 -19.36 9.83
N PRO A 736 7.08 -20.01 8.66
CA PRO A 736 7.52 -21.40 8.63
C PRO A 736 8.96 -21.57 9.17
N ALA A 737 9.33 -22.79 9.53
CA ALA A 737 10.74 -23.14 9.76
C ALA A 737 11.54 -22.97 8.46
N GLY A 738 12.81 -22.59 8.57
CA GLY A 738 13.68 -22.29 7.44
C GLY A 738 13.41 -20.93 6.79
N TRP A 739 12.49 -20.12 7.32
CA TRP A 739 12.22 -18.79 6.79
C TRP A 739 13.39 -17.86 7.03
N VAL A 740 13.92 -17.27 5.97
CA VAL A 740 15.02 -16.28 6.04
C VAL A 740 14.47 -14.95 6.53
N VAL A 741 14.78 -14.59 7.78
CA VAL A 741 14.34 -13.34 8.44
C VAL A 741 15.29 -12.18 8.19
N ALA A 742 16.56 -12.46 7.92
CA ALA A 742 17.57 -11.46 7.61
C ALA A 742 18.63 -12.04 6.67
N THR A 743 19.23 -11.18 5.85
CA THR A 743 20.40 -11.53 5.04
C THR A 743 21.47 -10.46 5.17
N GLU A 744 22.71 -10.78 4.83
CA GLU A 744 23.75 -9.78 4.61
C GLU A 744 24.74 -10.23 3.54
N GLN A 745 25.35 -9.28 2.81
CA GLN A 745 26.48 -9.57 1.94
C GLN A 745 27.62 -8.61 2.27
N LEU A 746 28.70 -9.16 2.80
CA LEU A 746 29.84 -8.39 3.29
C LEU A 746 31.02 -8.51 2.31
N PRO A 747 31.59 -7.40 1.80
CA PRO A 747 32.76 -7.45 0.94
C PRO A 747 34.00 -7.90 1.73
N VAL A 748 34.61 -9.01 1.33
CA VAL A 748 35.84 -9.57 1.91
C VAL A 748 37.07 -9.15 1.09
N GLN A 749 36.90 -9.07 -0.23
CA GLN A 749 37.91 -8.63 -1.18
C GLN A 749 37.25 -7.92 -2.35
N VAL A 750 37.78 -6.76 -2.72
CA VAL A 750 37.27 -5.97 -3.84
C VAL A 750 37.82 -6.51 -5.16
N ALA A 751 37.02 -6.47 -6.21
CA ALA A 751 37.44 -6.81 -7.57
C ALA A 751 38.65 -5.97 -8.01
N GLN A 752 39.58 -6.59 -8.74
CA GLN A 752 40.55 -5.84 -9.52
C GLN A 752 39.90 -5.33 -10.81
N PRO A 753 40.18 -4.10 -11.25
CA PRO A 753 39.66 -3.60 -12.52
C PRO A 753 40.03 -4.52 -13.68
N VAL A 754 39.05 -4.90 -14.50
CA VAL A 754 39.30 -5.69 -15.71
C VAL A 754 39.75 -4.74 -16.82
N MET A 755 40.93 -4.99 -17.39
CA MET A 755 41.34 -4.28 -18.61
C MET A 755 40.52 -4.77 -19.80
N VAL A 756 39.76 -3.87 -20.42
CA VAL A 756 39.01 -4.14 -21.65
C VAL A 756 39.82 -3.69 -22.87
N VAL A 757 40.70 -4.57 -23.36
CA VAL A 757 41.49 -4.35 -24.58
C VAL A 757 41.15 -5.42 -25.61
N VAL A 758 40.96 -5.01 -26.87
CA VAL A 758 40.80 -5.94 -27.99
C VAL A 758 42.18 -6.30 -28.51
N GLN A 759 42.52 -7.59 -28.45
CA GLN A 759 43.72 -8.11 -29.07
C GLN A 759 43.45 -8.45 -30.53
N SER A 760 44.45 -8.29 -31.39
CA SER A 760 44.36 -8.71 -32.78
C SER A 760 44.19 -10.22 -32.86
N ALA A 761 43.29 -10.67 -33.74
CA ALA A 761 42.95 -12.08 -33.90
C ALA A 761 42.50 -12.35 -35.32
N GLY A 762 43.46 -12.56 -36.23
CA GLY A 762 43.22 -12.74 -37.66
C GLY A 762 43.15 -11.44 -38.45
N THR A 763 42.78 -11.55 -39.73
CA THR A 763 42.75 -10.44 -40.69
C THR A 763 41.32 -9.95 -40.90
N ILE A 764 41.13 -8.63 -40.91
CA ILE A 764 39.87 -7.98 -41.30
C ILE A 764 40.06 -7.32 -42.66
N THR A 765 39.11 -7.54 -43.57
CA THR A 765 39.01 -6.81 -44.83
C THR A 765 37.90 -5.77 -44.75
N ARG A 766 38.21 -4.52 -45.14
CA ARG A 766 37.23 -3.45 -45.33
C ARG A 766 36.69 -3.51 -46.75
N LYS A 767 35.37 -3.42 -46.90
CA LYS A 767 34.70 -3.24 -48.19
C LYS A 767 33.68 -2.12 -48.08
N GLU A 768 33.72 -1.22 -49.06
CA GLU A 768 32.71 -0.18 -49.19
C GLU A 768 31.60 -0.67 -50.12
N LEU A 769 30.37 -0.65 -49.62
CA LEU A 769 29.17 -1.07 -50.33
C LEU A 769 28.23 0.14 -50.50
N PRO A 770 27.25 0.10 -51.41
CA PRO A 770 26.21 1.11 -51.48
C PRO A 770 25.54 1.30 -50.11
N GLY A 771 25.69 2.49 -49.53
CA GLY A 771 25.13 2.85 -48.23
C GLY A 771 25.79 2.23 -46.99
N LYS A 772 26.79 1.33 -47.12
CA LYS A 772 27.39 0.62 -45.98
C LYS A 772 28.92 0.59 -46.00
N LEU A 773 29.53 0.65 -44.81
CA LEU A 773 30.92 0.27 -44.56
C LEU A 773 30.93 -1.13 -43.95
N GLN A 774 31.39 -2.13 -44.70
CA GLN A 774 31.42 -3.53 -44.26
C GLN A 774 32.85 -3.95 -43.92
N PHE A 775 32.97 -4.72 -42.84
CA PHE A 775 34.20 -5.33 -42.37
C PHE A 775 33.98 -6.83 -42.25
N SER A 776 34.84 -7.61 -42.89
CA SER A 776 34.72 -9.08 -42.92
C SER A 776 35.98 -9.74 -42.39
N GLY A 777 35.79 -10.81 -41.63
CA GLY A 777 36.81 -11.80 -41.30
C GLY A 777 36.30 -13.21 -41.63
N ASN A 778 37.11 -14.25 -41.43
CA ASN A 778 36.75 -15.64 -41.81
C ASN A 778 35.38 -16.11 -41.30
N LYS A 779 34.94 -15.62 -40.13
CA LYS A 779 33.66 -15.97 -39.50
C LYS A 779 32.90 -14.74 -39.01
N LEU A 780 33.22 -13.55 -39.50
CA LEU A 780 32.70 -12.28 -39.00
C LEU A 780 32.24 -11.40 -40.17
N THR A 781 31.06 -10.82 -40.04
CA THR A 781 30.63 -9.68 -40.85
C THR A 781 30.07 -8.60 -39.92
N VAL A 782 30.65 -7.42 -39.98
CA VAL A 782 30.20 -6.22 -39.25
C VAL A 782 29.96 -5.12 -40.27
N ALA A 783 28.81 -4.44 -40.22
CA ALA A 783 28.54 -3.34 -41.14
C ALA A 783 27.98 -2.11 -40.43
N PHE A 784 28.39 -0.94 -40.90
CA PHE A 784 27.90 0.36 -40.46
C PHE A 784 27.16 1.03 -41.61
N ASP A 785 26.00 1.59 -41.32
CA ASP A 785 25.27 2.42 -42.27
C ASP A 785 25.97 3.77 -42.43
N LYS A 786 26.24 4.20 -43.66
CA LYS A 786 27.01 5.43 -43.93
C LYS A 786 26.22 6.71 -43.66
N ALA A 787 24.89 6.66 -43.77
CA ALA A 787 24.05 7.84 -43.57
C ALA A 787 23.85 8.14 -42.09
N THR A 788 23.75 7.10 -41.28
CA THR A 788 23.47 7.18 -39.84
C THR A 788 24.69 6.89 -38.96
N GLY A 789 25.75 6.30 -39.51
CA GLY A 789 26.95 5.88 -38.78
C GLY A 789 26.71 4.72 -37.79
N LYS A 790 25.50 4.15 -37.77
CA LYS A 790 25.08 3.13 -36.81
C LYS A 790 25.53 1.74 -37.26
N LEU A 791 25.94 0.92 -36.29
CA LEU A 791 26.20 -0.50 -36.51
C LEU A 791 24.88 -1.20 -36.86
N CYS A 792 24.75 -1.66 -38.10
CA CYS A 792 23.51 -2.21 -38.67
C CYS A 792 23.62 -3.69 -39.07
N GLU A 793 24.79 -4.31 -38.89
CA GLU A 793 24.97 -5.74 -39.07
C GLU A 793 26.06 -6.24 -38.13
N TYR A 794 25.79 -7.32 -37.41
CA TYR A 794 26.77 -8.06 -36.63
C TYR A 794 26.47 -9.55 -36.75
N ASN A 795 27.21 -10.22 -37.62
CA ASN A 795 27.12 -11.66 -37.87
C ASN A 795 28.43 -12.32 -37.44
N SER A 796 28.37 -13.31 -36.53
CA SER A 796 29.56 -14.07 -36.11
C SER A 796 29.29 -15.56 -36.11
N ARG A 797 30.21 -16.35 -36.65
CA ARG A 797 30.17 -17.82 -36.71
C ARG A 797 28.84 -18.38 -37.26
N GLY A 798 28.25 -17.68 -38.23
CA GLY A 798 26.98 -18.06 -38.87
C GLY A 798 25.74 -17.82 -38.00
N ALA A 799 25.83 -16.96 -36.97
CA ALA A 799 24.68 -16.43 -36.24
C ALA A 799 24.57 -14.92 -36.43
N ALA A 800 23.35 -14.45 -36.69
CA ALA A 800 23.00 -13.05 -36.57
C ALA A 800 22.89 -12.67 -35.09
N LEU A 801 23.77 -11.78 -34.66
CA LEU A 801 23.81 -11.27 -33.29
C LEU A 801 23.26 -9.84 -33.21
N LEU A 802 22.74 -9.31 -34.32
CA LEU A 802 21.94 -8.10 -34.41
C LEU A 802 20.81 -8.40 -35.40
N ASP A 803 19.57 -8.06 -35.04
CA ASP A 803 18.44 -8.19 -35.96
C ASP A 803 18.62 -7.22 -37.14
N THR A 804 18.51 -7.76 -38.37
CA THR A 804 18.79 -7.01 -39.61
C THR A 804 17.84 -5.85 -39.87
N ALA A 805 16.69 -5.79 -39.19
CA ALA A 805 15.77 -4.66 -39.26
C ALA A 805 16.18 -3.48 -38.35
N TYR A 806 17.18 -3.67 -37.50
CA TYR A 806 17.57 -2.72 -36.46
C TYR A 806 19.07 -2.41 -36.52
N ALA A 807 19.45 -1.34 -35.81
CA ALA A 807 20.84 -0.94 -35.62
C ALA A 807 21.10 -0.73 -34.13
N VAL A 808 22.37 -0.81 -33.73
CA VAL A 808 22.78 -0.47 -32.37
C VAL A 808 22.75 1.05 -32.21
N THR A 809 22.01 1.54 -31.21
CA THR A 809 21.77 2.97 -31.01
C THR A 809 22.08 3.43 -29.60
N PRO A 810 22.54 4.67 -29.40
CA PRO A 810 22.59 5.26 -28.06
C PRO A 810 21.18 5.42 -27.50
N ASN A 811 21.04 5.26 -26.18
CA ASN A 811 19.80 5.49 -25.47
C ASN A 811 20.01 6.44 -24.27
N PHE A 812 19.19 7.48 -24.23
CA PHE A 812 19.16 8.46 -23.14
C PHE A 812 17.81 8.51 -22.41
N TRP A 813 16.90 7.61 -22.76
CA TRP A 813 15.52 7.59 -22.29
C TRP A 813 15.17 6.27 -21.61
N ARG A 814 14.17 6.30 -20.74
CA ARG A 814 13.52 5.12 -20.17
C ARG A 814 12.02 5.30 -20.24
N ALA A 815 11.27 4.20 -20.30
CA ALA A 815 9.82 4.26 -20.16
C ALA A 815 9.45 4.88 -18.79
N PRO A 816 8.65 5.96 -18.73
CA PRO A 816 8.37 6.61 -17.45
C PRO A 816 7.69 5.69 -16.44
N THR A 817 8.17 5.70 -15.20
CA THR A 817 7.49 5.12 -14.03
C THR A 817 6.34 6.01 -13.55
N ASP A 818 5.53 5.53 -12.60
CA ASP A 818 4.49 6.37 -11.96
C ASP A 818 5.07 7.60 -11.24
N ASN A 819 6.21 7.43 -10.57
CA ASN A 819 6.96 8.53 -9.96
C ASN A 819 7.45 9.54 -11.02
N ASP A 820 7.91 9.07 -12.17
CA ASP A 820 8.29 9.93 -13.30
C ASP A 820 7.11 10.78 -13.79
N TYR A 821 5.91 10.20 -13.88
CA TYR A 821 4.68 10.95 -14.17
C TYR A 821 4.36 12.00 -13.09
N GLY A 822 4.45 11.61 -11.81
CA GLY A 822 4.28 12.52 -10.67
C GLY A 822 5.22 13.73 -10.71
N ALA A 823 6.50 13.47 -10.96
CA ALA A 823 7.53 14.49 -11.09
C ALA A 823 7.49 15.23 -12.46
N LYS A 824 6.58 14.85 -13.36
CA LYS A 824 6.37 15.43 -14.70
C LYS A 824 7.61 15.28 -15.61
N THR A 825 8.41 14.23 -15.42
CA THR A 825 9.62 13.98 -16.22
C THR A 825 9.36 13.66 -17.70
N PRO A 826 8.23 13.04 -18.12
CA PRO A 826 7.93 12.83 -19.54
C PRO A 826 7.94 14.12 -20.37
N VAL A 827 7.52 15.23 -19.76
CA VAL A 827 7.52 16.56 -20.37
C VAL A 827 8.83 17.30 -20.09
N LYS A 828 9.27 17.35 -18.82
CA LYS A 828 10.48 18.10 -18.42
C LYS A 828 11.76 17.57 -19.08
N LEU A 829 11.84 16.26 -19.33
CA LEU A 829 13.03 15.58 -19.83
C LEU A 829 12.90 15.17 -21.31
N GLN A 830 11.86 15.63 -22.01
CA GLN A 830 11.57 15.25 -23.41
C GLN A 830 12.74 15.48 -24.38
N ALA A 831 13.63 16.44 -24.10
CA ALA A 831 14.81 16.71 -24.90
C ALA A 831 15.75 15.48 -24.97
N TRP A 832 15.81 14.67 -23.90
CA TRP A 832 16.57 13.41 -23.89
C TRP A 832 15.88 12.29 -24.68
N LYS A 833 14.54 12.26 -24.70
CA LYS A 833 13.78 11.38 -25.60
C LYS A 833 14.04 11.75 -27.06
N GLN A 834 14.01 13.03 -27.39
CA GLN A 834 14.36 13.53 -28.72
C GLN A 834 15.81 13.21 -29.09
N ALA A 835 16.76 13.42 -28.18
CA ALA A 835 18.17 13.05 -28.39
C ALA A 835 18.38 11.53 -28.60
N THR A 836 17.50 10.70 -28.04
CA THR A 836 17.47 9.23 -28.26
C THR A 836 16.89 8.87 -29.63
N GLN A 837 15.96 9.66 -30.17
CA GLN A 837 15.33 9.39 -31.47
C GLN A 837 16.10 10.04 -32.63
N GLN A 838 16.76 11.17 -32.39
CA GLN A 838 17.36 12.03 -33.42
C GLN A 838 18.82 12.32 -33.09
N GLN A 839 19.71 11.47 -33.59
CA GLN A 839 21.15 11.75 -33.65
C GLN A 839 21.52 12.22 -35.05
N VAL A 840 22.16 13.39 -35.15
CA VAL A 840 22.63 13.92 -36.44
C VAL A 840 24.08 13.53 -36.62
N LEU A 841 24.37 12.59 -37.53
CA LEU A 841 25.74 12.17 -37.84
C LEU A 841 26.55 13.39 -38.33
N SER A 842 27.61 13.76 -37.60
CA SER A 842 28.55 14.80 -38.02
C SER A 842 29.78 14.23 -38.72
N GLY A 843 30.10 12.97 -38.47
CA GLY A 843 31.18 12.29 -39.18
C GLY A 843 31.29 10.82 -38.79
N ILE A 844 31.74 10.01 -39.73
CA ILE A 844 32.17 8.63 -39.51
C ILE A 844 33.57 8.46 -40.08
N THR A 845 34.46 7.88 -39.30
CA THR A 845 35.84 7.56 -39.70
C THR A 845 36.10 6.10 -39.44
N ASP A 846 36.95 5.49 -40.26
CA ASP A 846 37.38 4.12 -40.05
C ASP A 846 38.87 3.95 -40.34
N THR A 847 39.51 2.99 -39.67
CA THR A 847 40.92 2.67 -39.86
C THR A 847 41.17 1.19 -39.57
N LEU A 848 41.98 0.55 -40.41
CA LEU A 848 42.55 -0.77 -40.13
C LEU A 848 43.94 -0.58 -39.54
N ARG A 849 44.16 -1.04 -38.30
CA ARG A 849 45.46 -0.95 -37.62
C ARG A 849 45.74 -2.23 -36.86
N ASN A 850 46.93 -2.81 -37.07
CA ASN A 850 47.41 -3.99 -36.34
C ASN A 850 46.41 -5.17 -36.33
N GLY A 851 45.67 -5.41 -37.42
CA GLY A 851 44.66 -6.48 -37.49
C GLY A 851 43.32 -6.17 -36.79
N LEU A 852 43.13 -4.92 -36.36
CA LEU A 852 41.88 -4.40 -35.79
C LEU A 852 41.21 -3.42 -36.75
N ALA A 853 39.89 -3.42 -36.76
CA ALA A 853 39.08 -2.38 -37.37
C ALA A 853 38.61 -1.42 -36.28
N ILE A 854 38.84 -0.13 -36.50
CA ILE A 854 38.40 0.95 -35.63
C ILE A 854 37.42 1.79 -36.44
N VAL A 855 36.20 1.95 -35.96
CA VAL A 855 35.17 2.80 -36.56
C VAL A 855 34.70 3.79 -35.49
N GLN A 856 34.75 5.08 -35.78
CA GLN A 856 34.26 6.12 -34.88
C GLN A 856 33.22 6.97 -35.58
N ALA A 857 32.03 7.03 -34.98
CA ALA A 857 30.94 7.90 -35.38
C ALA A 857 30.75 9.02 -34.35
N SER A 858 30.60 10.25 -34.84
CA SER A 858 30.33 11.45 -34.05
C SER A 858 28.95 11.99 -34.42
N TYR A 859 28.20 12.44 -33.42
CA TYR A 859 26.83 12.87 -33.54
C TYR A 859 26.62 14.21 -32.84
N GLN A 860 25.92 15.12 -33.49
CA GLN A 860 25.30 16.25 -32.81
C GLN A 860 23.98 15.80 -32.21
N LEU A 861 23.71 16.23 -30.98
CA LEU A 861 22.43 16.07 -30.27
C LEU A 861 21.80 17.45 -30.07
N PRO A 862 21.12 18.02 -31.08
CA PRO A 862 20.67 19.41 -31.04
C PRO A 862 19.73 19.73 -29.87
N ALA A 863 18.85 18.79 -29.52
CA ALA A 863 17.87 18.96 -28.44
C ALA A 863 18.48 19.23 -27.06
N VAL A 864 19.72 18.77 -26.83
CA VAL A 864 20.45 18.89 -25.56
C VAL A 864 21.80 19.61 -25.73
N LYS A 865 22.06 20.17 -26.92
CA LYS A 865 23.30 20.87 -27.30
C LYS A 865 24.56 20.11 -26.86
N ALA A 866 24.66 18.83 -27.21
CA ALA A 866 25.81 18.00 -26.87
C ALA A 866 26.36 17.30 -28.11
N THR A 867 27.63 16.91 -28.05
CA THR A 867 28.24 16.03 -29.05
C THR A 867 28.40 14.64 -28.43
N LEU A 868 27.93 13.62 -29.13
CA LEU A 868 28.10 12.23 -28.74
C LEU A 868 29.10 11.56 -29.68
N HIS A 869 30.01 10.78 -29.12
CA HIS A 869 30.93 9.96 -29.87
C HIS A 869 30.78 8.50 -29.48
N ILE A 870 30.82 7.64 -30.49
CA ILE A 870 30.80 6.20 -30.33
C ILE A 870 31.94 5.61 -31.14
N ARG A 871 32.85 4.91 -30.46
CA ARG A 871 34.00 4.24 -31.07
C ARG A 871 33.86 2.74 -30.90
N TYR A 872 33.98 2.02 -32.01
CA TYR A 872 33.98 0.57 -32.09
C TYR A 872 35.37 0.12 -32.50
N GLU A 873 36.01 -0.73 -31.71
CA GLU A 873 37.28 -1.36 -32.04
C GLU A 873 37.09 -2.87 -31.98
N PHE A 874 37.35 -3.60 -33.07
CA PHE A 874 37.07 -5.03 -33.14
C PHE A 874 38.08 -5.83 -33.96
N ASN A 875 38.20 -7.13 -33.63
CA ASN A 875 39.06 -8.08 -34.31
C ASN A 875 38.28 -9.06 -35.21
N ALA A 876 38.96 -9.89 -36.00
CA ALA A 876 38.31 -10.81 -36.93
C ALA A 876 37.58 -12.00 -36.25
N ALA A 877 37.75 -12.17 -34.93
CA ALA A 877 36.98 -13.10 -34.11
C ALA A 877 35.63 -12.51 -33.65
N GLY A 878 35.41 -11.22 -33.87
CA GLY A 878 34.20 -10.49 -33.54
C GLY A 878 34.28 -9.73 -32.21
N LYS A 879 35.25 -10.01 -31.35
CA LYS A 879 35.40 -9.30 -30.07
C LYS A 879 35.52 -7.79 -30.34
N MET A 880 34.66 -7.00 -29.70
CA MET A 880 34.44 -5.58 -30.01
C MET A 880 34.38 -4.75 -28.73
N LEU A 881 35.30 -3.81 -28.58
CA LEU A 881 35.23 -2.76 -27.57
C LEU A 881 34.39 -1.61 -28.11
N VAL A 882 33.34 -1.27 -27.38
CA VAL A 882 32.48 -0.11 -27.64
C VAL A 882 32.79 0.94 -26.58
N GLN A 883 33.06 2.16 -27.03
CA GLN A 883 33.30 3.30 -26.15
C GLN A 883 32.31 4.39 -26.52
N GLN A 884 31.54 4.86 -25.54
CA GLN A 884 30.58 5.95 -25.70
C GLN A 884 31.01 7.09 -24.80
N TRP A 885 31.13 8.30 -25.35
CA TRP A 885 31.30 9.50 -24.54
C TRP A 885 30.49 10.67 -25.08
N LEU A 886 29.95 11.44 -24.14
CA LEU A 886 29.15 12.63 -24.36
C LEU A 886 29.94 13.84 -23.90
N GLU A 887 30.03 14.83 -24.77
CA GLU A 887 30.59 16.14 -24.51
C GLU A 887 29.45 17.15 -24.44
N ALA A 888 29.14 17.59 -23.22
CA ALA A 888 28.17 18.65 -22.98
C ALA A 888 28.69 19.99 -23.51
N SER A 889 27.77 20.92 -23.83
CA SER A 889 28.17 22.26 -24.23
C SER A 889 28.97 22.95 -23.12
N ALA A 890 30.09 23.58 -23.50
CA ALA A 890 30.82 24.47 -22.60
C ALA A 890 30.09 25.80 -22.34
N ASP A 891 29.02 26.08 -23.11
CA ASP A 891 28.18 27.27 -22.91
C ASP A 891 27.30 27.11 -21.66
N THR A 892 27.73 27.74 -20.57
CA THR A 892 27.03 27.73 -19.28
C THR A 892 25.66 28.41 -19.30
N SER A 893 25.31 29.14 -20.38
CA SER A 893 23.95 29.67 -20.57
C SER A 893 22.95 28.57 -20.94
N VAL A 894 23.43 27.41 -21.41
CA VAL A 894 22.61 26.25 -21.75
C VAL A 894 22.13 25.55 -20.49
N LYS A 895 20.82 25.58 -20.26
CA LYS A 895 20.18 24.83 -19.18
C LYS A 895 19.54 23.57 -19.74
N VAL A 896 20.17 22.41 -19.50
CA VAL A 896 19.60 21.09 -19.81
C VAL A 896 19.25 20.38 -18.50
N ALA A 897 18.09 19.75 -18.46
CA ALA A 897 17.65 18.97 -17.31
C ALA A 897 18.47 17.68 -17.14
N VAL A 898 18.32 17.03 -15.98
CA VAL A 898 18.97 15.75 -15.68
C VAL A 898 18.64 14.69 -16.74
N MET A 899 19.56 13.76 -16.97
CA MET A 899 19.45 12.71 -17.95
C MET A 899 18.85 11.42 -17.32
N PRO A 900 17.83 10.80 -17.94
CA PRO A 900 17.25 9.56 -17.41
C PRO A 900 18.20 8.36 -17.43
N ARG A 901 18.94 8.20 -18.52
CA ARG A 901 19.79 7.03 -18.81
C ARG A 901 21.00 7.45 -19.64
N PHE A 902 22.12 6.76 -19.50
CA PHE A 902 23.27 6.85 -20.41
C PHE A 902 23.71 5.45 -20.81
N GLY A 903 23.27 5.01 -21.99
CA GLY A 903 23.47 3.64 -22.43
C GLY A 903 23.37 3.43 -23.95
N MET A 904 23.34 2.16 -24.34
CA MET A 904 23.16 1.68 -25.70
C MET A 904 22.06 0.60 -25.76
N HIS A 905 21.35 0.55 -26.87
CA HIS A 905 20.35 -0.48 -27.18
C HIS A 905 20.85 -1.45 -28.25
N TRP A 906 20.61 -2.73 -28.02
CA TRP A 906 20.97 -3.81 -28.93
C TRP A 906 19.77 -4.74 -29.14
N ILE A 907 19.27 -4.82 -30.38
CA ILE A 907 18.12 -5.67 -30.72
C ILE A 907 18.61 -7.03 -31.23
N LEU A 908 18.40 -8.07 -30.44
CA LEU A 908 18.71 -9.43 -30.81
C LEU A 908 17.56 -10.05 -31.62
N PRO A 909 17.86 -10.88 -32.63
CA PRO A 909 16.85 -11.62 -33.37
C PRO A 909 15.98 -12.52 -32.47
N LYS A 910 14.96 -13.13 -33.07
CA LYS A 910 14.14 -14.13 -32.39
C LYS A 910 14.97 -15.29 -31.81
N GLY A 911 14.68 -15.66 -30.56
CA GLY A 911 15.17 -16.89 -29.91
C GLY A 911 16.36 -16.74 -28.95
N PHE A 912 16.85 -15.52 -28.71
CA PHE A 912 17.82 -15.23 -27.64
C PHE A 912 17.09 -15.05 -26.31
N GLU A 913 17.05 -16.12 -25.52
CA GLU A 913 16.17 -16.24 -24.35
C GLU A 913 16.93 -16.38 -23.03
N TYR A 914 18.13 -16.95 -23.04
CA TYR A 914 18.78 -17.38 -21.81
C TYR A 914 19.79 -16.34 -21.36
N VAL A 915 19.55 -15.76 -20.19
CA VAL A 915 20.35 -14.73 -19.55
C VAL A 915 21.16 -15.33 -18.40
N HIS A 916 22.47 -15.15 -18.44
CA HIS A 916 23.37 -15.51 -17.34
C HIS A 916 24.21 -14.29 -17.01
N TYR A 917 24.29 -13.84 -15.76
CA TYR A 917 25.08 -12.64 -15.43
C TYR A 917 25.70 -12.71 -14.04
N TYR A 918 26.79 -11.96 -13.86
CA TYR A 918 27.38 -11.68 -12.56
C TYR A 918 27.14 -10.22 -12.18
N GLY A 919 26.26 -9.98 -11.21
CA GLY A 919 25.82 -8.64 -10.81
C GLY A 919 24.82 -8.71 -9.66
N ARG A 920 24.06 -7.65 -9.40
CA ARG A 920 23.00 -7.66 -8.36
C ARG A 920 21.71 -8.32 -8.86
N GLY A 921 21.14 -9.22 -8.06
CA GLY A 921 19.91 -9.94 -8.39
C GLY A 921 19.36 -10.78 -7.23
N PRO A 922 18.41 -11.71 -7.50
CA PRO A 922 17.79 -12.00 -8.80
C PRO A 922 16.65 -11.05 -9.18
N GLN A 923 16.09 -10.27 -8.25
CA GLN A 923 15.02 -9.29 -8.53
C GLN A 923 15.56 -8.08 -9.29
N GLU A 924 14.69 -7.33 -9.96
CA GLU A 924 15.09 -6.04 -10.54
C GLU A 924 15.52 -5.05 -9.44
N ASN A 925 16.47 -4.20 -9.77
CA ASN A 925 17.05 -3.24 -8.82
C ASN A 925 17.56 -1.98 -9.57
N TYR A 926 17.61 -0.87 -8.85
CA TYR A 926 17.92 0.46 -9.40
C TYR A 926 18.96 1.19 -8.55
N ALA A 927 19.46 2.33 -9.02
CA ALA A 927 20.56 3.06 -8.39
C ALA A 927 20.28 3.46 -6.93
N ASP A 928 19.01 3.69 -6.58
CA ASP A 928 18.54 3.96 -5.22
C ASP A 928 17.93 2.72 -4.54
N ARG A 929 17.43 1.73 -5.28
CA ARG A 929 16.81 0.49 -4.76
C ARG A 929 17.59 -0.78 -5.09
N ASN A 930 18.72 -1.02 -4.42
CA ASN A 930 19.53 -2.22 -4.66
C ASN A 930 20.15 -2.85 -3.40
N PHE A 931 19.75 -2.42 -2.19
CA PHE A 931 20.35 -2.89 -0.94
C PHE A 931 20.02 -4.36 -0.64
N ALA A 932 18.85 -4.85 -1.05
CA ALA A 932 18.48 -6.27 -0.93
C ALA A 932 19.10 -7.17 -2.00
N ALA A 933 19.52 -6.61 -3.13
CA ALA A 933 19.99 -7.38 -4.26
C ALA A 933 21.48 -7.75 -4.07
N GLN A 934 21.77 -9.03 -3.88
CA GLN A 934 23.12 -9.53 -3.66
C GLN A 934 23.89 -9.64 -4.97
N VAL A 935 25.19 -9.37 -4.93
CA VAL A 935 26.12 -9.65 -6.02
C VAL A 935 26.33 -11.16 -6.13
N GLY A 936 26.04 -11.75 -7.28
CA GLY A 936 26.13 -13.19 -7.51
C GLY A 936 25.95 -13.57 -8.97
N ILE A 937 26.15 -14.85 -9.30
CA ILE A 937 25.80 -15.38 -10.63
C ILE A 937 24.34 -15.79 -10.65
N TYR A 938 23.59 -15.24 -11.58
CA TYR A 938 22.17 -15.53 -11.77
C TYR A 938 21.92 -16.06 -13.19
N GLN A 939 21.00 -17.01 -13.29
CA GLN A 939 20.50 -17.55 -14.54
C GLN A 939 18.99 -17.33 -14.60
N GLN A 940 18.53 -16.66 -15.65
CA GLN A 940 17.13 -16.31 -15.88
C GLN A 940 16.80 -16.42 -17.36
N THR A 941 15.51 -16.46 -17.70
CA THR A 941 15.04 -16.23 -19.07
C THR A 941 14.76 -14.73 -19.27
N VAL A 942 14.63 -14.28 -20.52
CA VAL A 942 14.20 -12.91 -20.85
C VAL A 942 12.79 -12.67 -20.32
N ASP A 943 11.91 -13.68 -20.41
CA ASP A 943 10.59 -13.63 -19.79
C ASP A 943 10.63 -13.41 -18.28
N ALA A 944 11.59 -14.00 -17.57
CA ALA A 944 11.76 -13.83 -16.13
C ALA A 944 12.40 -12.49 -15.72
N GLN A 945 12.92 -11.70 -16.68
CA GLN A 945 13.39 -10.34 -16.41
C GLN A 945 12.25 -9.34 -16.29
N TYR A 946 11.11 -9.60 -16.94
CA TYR A 946 9.98 -8.68 -16.97
C TYR A 946 9.11 -8.81 -15.72
N PHE A 947 8.83 -7.68 -15.04
CA PHE A 947 7.81 -7.62 -14.00
C PHE A 947 6.55 -6.89 -14.50
N PRO A 948 5.36 -7.50 -14.46
CA PRO A 948 4.12 -6.90 -14.97
C PRO A 948 3.45 -5.97 -13.95
N TYR A 949 4.00 -4.77 -13.75
CA TYR A 949 3.33 -3.68 -13.02
C TYR A 949 1.92 -3.42 -13.58
N VAL A 950 0.95 -2.98 -12.75
CA VAL A 950 -0.45 -2.75 -13.18
C VAL A 950 -0.51 -1.94 -14.48
N VAL A 951 0.25 -0.84 -14.53
CA VAL A 951 0.49 -0.05 -15.74
C VAL A 951 1.89 -0.36 -16.30
N PRO A 952 2.03 -0.57 -17.63
CA PRO A 952 3.33 -0.72 -18.27
C PRO A 952 4.29 0.43 -17.96
N GLN A 953 5.52 0.11 -17.58
CA GLN A 953 6.58 1.08 -17.25
C GLN A 953 7.97 0.42 -17.31
N GLU A 954 9.05 1.19 -17.07
CA GLU A 954 10.42 0.66 -16.94
C GLU A 954 10.49 -0.46 -15.88
N THR A 955 11.15 -1.57 -16.25
CA THR A 955 11.29 -2.79 -15.43
C THR A 955 12.51 -3.61 -15.87
N GLY A 956 12.97 -4.52 -15.01
CA GLY A 956 13.94 -5.57 -15.34
C GLY A 956 15.41 -5.19 -15.20
N ASN A 957 15.71 -3.95 -14.80
CA ASN A 957 17.08 -3.47 -14.64
C ASN A 957 17.87 -4.27 -13.58
N LYS A 958 19.14 -4.58 -13.86
CA LYS A 958 20.12 -5.15 -12.92
C LYS A 958 21.29 -4.19 -12.79
N THR A 959 21.60 -3.74 -11.58
CA THR A 959 22.75 -2.87 -11.32
C THR A 959 24.01 -3.66 -10.98
N GLU A 960 25.14 -2.96 -11.00
CA GLU A 960 26.45 -3.49 -10.70
C GLU A 960 26.81 -4.77 -11.47
N VAL A 961 26.49 -4.82 -12.75
CA VAL A 961 26.80 -5.98 -13.60
C VAL A 961 28.27 -5.94 -14.02
N ARG A 962 29.00 -7.01 -13.71
CA ARG A 962 30.40 -7.24 -14.12
C ARG A 962 30.45 -7.85 -15.53
N TRP A 963 29.61 -8.86 -15.76
CA TRP A 963 29.43 -9.46 -17.08
C TRP A 963 28.02 -10.00 -17.26
N TRP A 964 27.57 -10.07 -18.51
CA TRP A 964 26.25 -10.54 -18.93
C TRP A 964 26.36 -11.42 -20.16
N HIS A 965 25.70 -12.56 -20.16
CA HIS A 965 25.53 -13.43 -21.32
C HIS A 965 24.06 -13.45 -21.70
N ILE A 966 23.79 -13.36 -22.99
CA ILE A 966 22.48 -13.64 -23.56
C ILE A 966 22.65 -14.56 -24.76
N ILE A 967 22.09 -15.76 -24.66
CA ILE A 967 22.31 -16.84 -25.63
C ILE A 967 20.99 -17.45 -26.10
N ASN A 968 21.03 -18.05 -27.29
CA ASN A 968 19.95 -18.86 -27.82
C ASN A 968 20.09 -20.34 -27.38
N LYS A 969 19.15 -21.19 -27.81
CA LYS A 969 19.14 -22.63 -27.51
C LYS A 969 20.39 -23.38 -27.98
N GLN A 970 21.09 -22.87 -28.98
CA GLN A 970 22.32 -23.45 -29.53
C GLN A 970 23.59 -22.94 -28.81
N GLY A 971 23.43 -22.15 -27.75
CA GLY A 971 24.55 -21.57 -27.00
C GLY A 971 25.24 -20.39 -27.70
N ARG A 972 24.72 -19.92 -28.84
CA ARG A 972 25.28 -18.76 -29.54
C ARG A 972 24.69 -17.48 -28.96
N GLY A 973 25.52 -16.44 -28.83
CA GLY A 973 25.05 -15.17 -28.28
C GLY A 973 26.12 -14.15 -28.00
N LEU A 974 25.80 -13.23 -27.08
CA LEU A 974 26.68 -12.15 -26.69
C LEU A 974 27.09 -12.30 -25.23
N ARG A 975 28.39 -12.11 -24.99
CA ARG A 975 28.93 -11.76 -23.68
C ARG A 975 29.26 -10.26 -23.65
N VAL A 976 28.76 -9.56 -22.65
CA VAL A 976 29.01 -8.16 -22.33
C VAL A 976 29.85 -8.08 -21.05
N TYR A 977 30.86 -7.23 -20.99
CA TYR A 977 31.61 -6.90 -19.76
C TYR A 977 32.30 -5.54 -19.88
N SER A 978 32.67 -4.92 -18.78
CA SER A 978 33.25 -3.57 -18.78
C SER A 978 34.38 -3.44 -17.76
N ASP A 979 35.19 -2.40 -17.91
CA ASP A 979 36.13 -1.90 -16.89
C ASP A 979 35.42 -1.15 -15.75
N SER A 980 34.13 -0.92 -15.90
CA SER A 980 33.23 -0.34 -14.90
C SER A 980 32.02 -1.23 -14.67
N LEU A 981 31.29 -0.98 -13.59
CA LEU A 981 30.05 -1.70 -13.30
C LEU A 981 28.90 -1.16 -14.15
N LEU A 982 28.18 -2.05 -14.83
CA LEU A 982 27.09 -1.70 -15.75
C LEU A 982 25.71 -1.82 -15.09
N SER A 983 24.70 -1.22 -15.73
CA SER A 983 23.29 -1.55 -15.52
C SER A 983 22.72 -2.16 -16.79
N ILE A 984 22.11 -3.35 -16.71
CA ILE A 984 21.68 -4.10 -17.89
C ILE A 984 20.26 -4.64 -17.70
N SER A 985 19.48 -4.63 -18.78
CA SER A 985 18.18 -5.33 -18.86
C SER A 985 18.02 -6.01 -20.22
N ALA A 986 17.27 -7.12 -20.26
CA ALA A 986 16.89 -7.79 -21.49
C ALA A 986 15.39 -8.11 -21.46
N LEU A 987 14.62 -7.65 -22.44
CA LEU A 987 13.15 -7.77 -22.46
C LEU A 987 12.62 -8.13 -23.85
N HIS A 988 11.48 -8.84 -23.88
CA HIS A 988 10.64 -9.02 -25.08
C HIS A 988 9.71 -7.82 -25.34
N PHE A 989 10.00 -6.68 -24.72
CA PHE A 989 9.31 -5.43 -24.92
C PHE A 989 10.35 -4.38 -25.24
N PHE A 990 10.09 -3.57 -26.25
CA PHE A 990 10.93 -2.41 -26.51
C PHE A 990 10.59 -1.30 -25.51
N ASP A 991 11.51 -0.36 -25.30
CA ASP A 991 11.25 0.79 -24.42
C ASP A 991 9.97 1.53 -24.87
N SER A 992 9.71 1.58 -26.18
CA SER A 992 8.49 2.17 -26.76
C SER A 992 7.20 1.39 -26.45
N ASP A 993 7.28 0.09 -26.20
CA ASP A 993 6.13 -0.73 -25.82
C ASP A 993 5.71 -0.46 -24.37
N LEU A 994 6.63 -0.01 -23.53
CA LEU A 994 6.40 0.32 -22.12
C LEU A 994 6.09 1.81 -21.91
N ASP A 995 6.57 2.70 -22.78
CA ASP A 995 6.38 4.15 -22.67
C ASP A 995 4.93 4.57 -22.97
N ASN A 996 4.23 5.16 -21.98
CA ASN A 996 2.86 5.66 -22.16
C ASN A 996 2.78 7.04 -22.81
N GLY A 997 3.91 7.67 -23.14
CA GLY A 997 3.98 8.99 -23.74
C GLY A 997 3.99 10.13 -22.70
N ALA A 998 3.66 11.34 -23.16
CA ALA A 998 3.74 12.56 -22.35
C ALA A 998 2.70 12.63 -21.21
N LYS A 999 1.64 11.82 -21.30
CA LYS A 999 0.55 11.70 -20.32
C LYS A 999 0.27 10.23 -20.06
N ARG A 1000 -0.37 9.93 -18.94
CA ARG A 1000 -0.89 8.58 -18.66
C ARG A 1000 -2.02 8.24 -19.63
N ASN A 1001 -2.20 6.95 -19.91
CA ASN A 1001 -3.26 6.39 -20.76
C ASN A 1001 -3.83 5.15 -20.08
N GLN A 1002 -5.07 4.76 -20.43
CA GLN A 1002 -5.67 3.50 -19.97
C GLN A 1002 -4.95 2.31 -20.59
N ARG A 1003 -3.98 1.74 -19.88
CA ARG A 1003 -3.11 0.66 -20.35
C ARG A 1003 -2.83 -0.33 -19.22
N HIS A 1004 -2.93 -1.60 -19.54
CA HIS A 1004 -2.70 -2.69 -18.59
C HIS A 1004 -1.56 -3.58 -19.08
N ALA A 1005 -0.67 -4.01 -18.17
CA ALA A 1005 0.45 -4.90 -18.54
C ALA A 1005 0.00 -6.21 -19.19
N ALA A 1006 -1.11 -6.79 -18.74
CA ALA A 1006 -1.69 -8.00 -19.32
C ALA A 1006 -2.12 -7.85 -20.80
N ASN A 1007 -2.24 -6.62 -21.31
CA ASN A 1007 -2.60 -6.35 -22.71
C ASN A 1007 -1.38 -6.12 -23.61
N LEU A 1008 -0.16 -6.11 -23.07
CA LEU A 1008 1.04 -5.99 -23.88
C LEU A 1008 1.26 -7.23 -24.74
N VAL A 1009 1.78 -7.02 -25.95
CA VAL A 1009 2.13 -8.09 -26.88
C VAL A 1009 3.65 -8.23 -26.90
N LYS A 1010 4.16 -9.39 -26.49
CA LYS A 1010 5.59 -9.70 -26.56
C LYS A 1010 6.08 -9.61 -28.01
N ARG A 1011 7.23 -8.98 -28.20
CA ARG A 1011 7.99 -8.97 -29.46
C ARG A 1011 8.66 -10.33 -29.65
N GLU A 1012 8.90 -10.72 -30.91
CA GLU A 1012 9.71 -11.91 -31.19
C GLU A 1012 11.19 -11.68 -30.87
N GLN A 1013 11.65 -10.43 -30.99
CA GLN A 1013 13.00 -9.98 -30.67
C GLN A 1013 13.22 -9.84 -29.16
N THR A 1014 14.50 -9.75 -28.78
CA THR A 1014 14.93 -9.32 -27.45
C THR A 1014 15.64 -7.98 -27.53
N GLN A 1015 15.16 -6.98 -26.81
CA GLN A 1015 15.90 -5.73 -26.61
C GLN A 1015 16.83 -5.88 -25.40
N LEU A 1016 18.13 -5.66 -25.62
CA LEU A 1016 19.16 -5.61 -24.59
C LEU A 1016 19.57 -4.14 -24.38
N ASN A 1017 19.40 -3.64 -23.16
CA ASN A 1017 19.88 -2.32 -22.75
C ASN A 1017 21.22 -2.50 -22.03
N ILE A 1018 22.27 -1.84 -22.51
CA ILE A 1018 23.62 -1.86 -21.91
C ILE A 1018 23.92 -0.44 -21.44
N ASP A 1019 23.61 -0.16 -20.18
CA ASP A 1019 23.73 1.17 -19.61
C ASP A 1019 25.02 1.30 -18.78
N GLY A 1020 25.70 2.42 -18.94
CA GLY A 1020 26.70 2.84 -17.96
C GLY A 1020 26.02 3.27 -16.66
N LYS A 1021 24.95 4.08 -16.78
CA LYS A 1021 24.15 4.55 -15.63
C LYS A 1021 22.68 4.79 -16.01
N GLN A 1022 21.80 4.60 -15.04
CA GLN A 1022 20.39 5.01 -15.08
C GLN A 1022 20.07 5.76 -13.79
N MET A 1023 19.23 6.80 -13.86
CA MET A 1023 18.78 7.51 -12.65
C MET A 1023 17.91 6.61 -11.75
N GLY A 1024 17.79 6.94 -10.47
CA GLY A 1024 16.95 6.22 -9.50
C GLY A 1024 15.45 6.21 -9.86
N VAL A 1025 14.68 5.42 -9.12
CA VAL A 1025 13.21 5.34 -9.27
C VAL A 1025 12.45 6.31 -8.35
N GLY A 1026 13.07 6.84 -7.30
CA GLY A 1026 12.42 7.81 -6.40
C GLY A 1026 11.41 7.17 -5.46
N GLY A 1027 10.35 7.87 -5.09
CA GLY A 1027 9.30 7.36 -4.19
C GLY A 1027 9.25 8.02 -2.81
N ILE A 1028 9.72 9.27 -2.66
CA ILE A 1028 9.29 10.09 -1.50
C ILE A 1028 7.77 10.26 -1.58
N ASP A 1029 7.31 10.69 -2.74
CA ASP A 1029 5.92 10.78 -3.18
C ASP A 1029 5.85 10.42 -4.68
N SER A 1030 4.63 10.35 -5.25
CA SER A 1030 4.39 10.15 -6.68
C SER A 1030 3.63 11.31 -7.33
N TRP A 1031 3.80 12.54 -6.82
CA TRP A 1031 3.13 13.75 -7.33
C TRP A 1031 4.04 14.98 -7.44
N GLY A 1032 5.35 14.83 -7.20
CA GLY A 1032 6.31 15.88 -7.48
C GLY A 1032 7.77 15.55 -7.25
N ALA A 1033 8.08 14.64 -6.33
CA ALA A 1033 9.45 14.33 -5.94
C ALA A 1033 10.25 13.63 -7.05
N MET A 1034 11.46 14.11 -7.30
CA MET A 1034 12.48 13.39 -8.06
C MET A 1034 13.24 12.42 -7.15
N PRO A 1035 13.98 11.44 -7.71
CA PRO A 1035 15.02 10.74 -6.95
C PRO A 1035 15.97 11.72 -6.24
N LEU A 1036 16.53 11.33 -5.09
CA LEU A 1036 17.49 12.16 -4.37
C LEU A 1036 18.67 12.53 -5.26
N GLN A 1037 19.29 13.68 -4.99
CA GLN A 1037 20.32 14.27 -5.85
C GLN A 1037 21.46 13.30 -6.20
N GLN A 1038 21.89 12.43 -5.26
CA GLN A 1038 22.95 11.44 -5.50
C GLN A 1038 22.59 10.33 -6.51
N TYR A 1039 21.31 10.19 -6.87
CA TYR A 1039 20.78 9.17 -7.79
C TYR A 1039 20.34 9.77 -9.13
N LEU A 1040 20.62 11.05 -9.37
CA LEU A 1040 20.35 11.71 -10.65
C LEU A 1040 21.60 11.70 -11.54
N LEU A 1041 21.42 11.94 -12.83
CA LEU A 1041 22.51 12.16 -13.80
C LEU A 1041 22.46 13.63 -14.27
N PRO A 1042 23.12 14.57 -13.59
CA PRO A 1042 23.17 15.98 -14.00
C PRO A 1042 23.72 16.17 -15.42
N TYR A 1043 23.32 17.23 -16.12
CA TYR A 1043 23.91 17.54 -17.43
C TYR A 1043 25.43 17.75 -17.31
N GLY A 1044 26.20 17.06 -18.15
CA GLY A 1044 27.66 17.09 -18.09
C GLY A 1044 28.29 16.07 -19.01
N ASN A 1045 29.61 15.92 -18.90
CA ASN A 1045 30.35 14.93 -19.68
C ASN A 1045 30.17 13.54 -19.09
N TYR A 1046 29.92 12.55 -19.95
CA TYR A 1046 29.77 11.16 -19.55
C TYR A 1046 30.64 10.27 -20.43
N ARG A 1047 31.18 9.19 -19.86
CA ARG A 1047 31.93 8.18 -20.61
C ARG A 1047 31.79 6.83 -19.93
N TYR A 1048 31.61 5.78 -20.74
CA TYR A 1048 31.83 4.41 -20.32
C TYR A 1048 32.25 3.57 -21.52
N SER A 1049 32.76 2.37 -21.25
CA SER A 1049 33.16 1.42 -22.27
C SER A 1049 32.69 0.03 -21.91
N TYR A 1050 32.41 -0.80 -22.91
CA TYR A 1050 32.09 -2.21 -22.70
C TYR A 1050 32.59 -3.06 -23.87
N MET A 1051 32.94 -4.29 -23.56
CA MET A 1051 33.32 -5.31 -24.51
C MET A 1051 32.10 -6.16 -24.87
N ILE A 1052 31.96 -6.43 -26.16
CA ILE A 1052 31.08 -7.45 -26.73
C ILE A 1052 31.94 -8.60 -27.25
N GLU A 1053 31.59 -9.82 -26.87
CA GLU A 1053 32.25 -11.04 -27.30
C GLU A 1053 31.21 -12.06 -27.77
N PRO A 1054 31.28 -12.54 -29.03
CA PRO A 1054 30.44 -13.63 -29.51
C PRO A 1054 30.73 -14.94 -28.77
N LEU A 1055 29.67 -15.62 -28.31
CA LEU A 1055 29.73 -16.95 -27.69
C LEU A 1055 29.56 -18.05 -28.75
#